data_AF-A0A0H2RH52-F1
#
_entry.id   AF-A0A0H2RH52-F1
#
_cell.length_a   1.000
_cell.length_b   1.000
_cell.length_c   1.000
_cell.angle_alpha   90.00
_cell.angle_beta   90.00
_cell.angle_gamma   90.00
#
_symmetry.space_group_name_H-M   'P 1'
#
loop_
_entity.id
_entity.type
_entity.pdbx_description
1 polymer ?
#
loop_
_entity_poly.entity_id
_entity_poly.type
_entity_poly.pdbx_seq_one_letter_code
_entity_poly.pdbx_strand_id
1 'polypeptide(L)'
;MSYANHLPLARIDSMASVSTNATAPNLPGPGRNLGLLLDRVGKRVESFLNKCASRSGMGPIATAQKIRQLRRYSELTLREHYSLSPMRLTKSDAKKLIKYCDKLLGFLKSNVLSTQLNALEEFTALSIEDSLIRAIFIKCQLEYYFEQEYDVLDLHLASAKAFGSIVEAKTHKLWSSIALKPDFGLYYVPDRESIKNSLSDPDTSFIAARHLLNVIGSASPSVGYTLLRETLRFKVFIIDIWLKSQHAVDIILRGLSSENTPYRRSLARAFALEIASWNRYCKLMIHNHGSFNCKPFPFSINLYRKISRCTTTLLRPFLLRIIVDGSCRFIIRDQAYRCHGQGTYTAYTARWDYKIIARIIQTHPNKNISVDILHHPNEEILKIEIGEVDSFNAAGHYPILAGYDQSTCALYCAECNFYPRIITCVNDGSSNAVFVDEHGEIQTTRKFTVLVLRFDPSDIIAHHTNDFEGAMDPTGPLHWRRLWPAEDPSLQSMMHKRDYNYLKIYLVPFLDRCAQDAKRESILRSDFENVAPEKQEPNDTEASSIENFQCLGALPFAKNRTARTVGKEEMSNDELHGKAMNEECGNKLYCGEKDIYGNVLLQCAIESAEGIMEALSESLELRQGWNNGDYTSSRVTQVNEANEDRAISAVPVPDADVSEAKGNEEDFDSLKTKNRLLEEKIARLEAELRDLRQ
;
A
#
# COMPACT_ATOMS: atom_id res chain seq x y z
N MET A 1 24.00 -23.77 46.66
CA MET A 1 23.79 -24.80 45.62
C MET A 1 24.35 -24.24 44.33
N SER A 2 25.50 -24.77 43.89
CA SER A 2 26.30 -24.27 42.77
C SER A 2 26.10 -25.22 41.58
N TYR A 3 25.59 -24.71 40.45
CA TYR A 3 25.49 -25.47 39.21
C TYR A 3 26.79 -25.31 38.43
N ALA A 4 27.65 -26.31 38.54
CA ALA A 4 28.83 -26.48 37.70
C ALA A 4 28.39 -27.00 36.32
N ASN A 5 28.47 -26.15 35.30
CA ASN A 5 28.29 -26.54 33.90
C ASN A 5 29.54 -27.26 33.42
N HIS A 6 29.61 -28.59 33.63
CA HIS A 6 30.54 -29.44 32.92
C HIS A 6 30.03 -29.65 31.48
N LEU A 7 30.65 -28.95 30.53
CA LEU A 7 30.55 -29.27 29.11
C LEU A 7 31.12 -30.68 28.88
N PRO A 8 30.33 -31.66 28.40
CA PRO A 8 30.86 -32.96 28.03
C PRO A 8 31.73 -32.78 26.78
N LEU A 9 33.00 -33.20 26.86
CA LEU A 9 33.84 -33.39 25.67
C LEU A 9 33.12 -34.37 24.74
N ALA A 10 32.61 -33.85 23.62
CA ALA A 10 32.02 -34.66 22.56
C ALA A 10 33.11 -35.56 21.99
N ARG A 11 32.92 -36.87 22.16
CA ARG A 11 33.72 -37.90 21.52
C ARG A 11 33.44 -37.80 20.02
N ILE A 12 34.43 -37.37 19.25
CA ILE A 12 34.36 -37.43 17.79
C ILE A 12 34.42 -38.91 17.44
N ASP A 13 33.25 -39.49 17.12
CA ASP A 13 33.18 -40.84 16.57
C ASP A 13 34.05 -40.88 15.31
N SER A 14 34.97 -41.85 15.27
CA SER A 14 35.80 -42.09 14.10
C SER A 14 34.88 -42.27 12.90
N MET A 15 35.00 -41.39 11.90
CA MET A 15 34.31 -41.57 10.63
C MET A 15 34.59 -42.98 10.13
N ALA A 16 33.55 -43.81 10.09
CA ALA A 16 33.59 -45.10 9.41
C ALA A 16 34.21 -44.86 8.03
N SER A 17 35.34 -45.53 7.75
CA SER A 17 36.02 -45.36 6.47
C SER A 17 35.03 -45.67 5.37
N VAL A 18 34.64 -44.62 4.63
CA VAL A 18 33.79 -44.75 3.46
C VAL A 18 34.51 -45.70 2.51
N SER A 19 33.91 -46.86 2.31
CA SER A 19 34.38 -47.88 1.37
C SER A 19 34.71 -47.22 0.03
N THR A 20 35.92 -47.47 -0.47
CA THR A 20 36.49 -46.91 -1.72
C THR A 20 35.68 -47.27 -2.97
N ASN A 21 34.62 -48.06 -2.84
CA ASN A 21 33.67 -48.41 -3.90
C ASN A 21 32.30 -47.71 -3.78
N ALA A 22 32.13 -46.73 -2.88
CA ALA A 22 30.91 -45.93 -2.83
C ALA A 22 30.82 -45.03 -4.08
N THR A 23 30.00 -45.43 -5.04
CA THR A 23 29.67 -44.62 -6.23
C THR A 23 28.97 -43.33 -5.81
N ALA A 24 29.74 -42.26 -5.62
CA ALA A 24 29.18 -40.94 -5.37
C ALA A 24 28.39 -40.47 -6.61
N PRO A 25 27.14 -39.98 -6.45
CA PRO A 25 26.37 -39.46 -7.56
C PRO A 25 27.13 -38.32 -8.25
N ASN A 26 27.09 -38.28 -9.59
CA ASN A 26 27.76 -37.30 -10.47
C ASN A 26 29.27 -37.41 -10.71
N LEU A 27 29.98 -38.46 -10.27
CA LEU A 27 31.36 -38.66 -10.74
C LEU A 27 31.42 -38.98 -12.25
N PRO A 28 32.43 -38.48 -12.99
CA PRO A 28 32.57 -38.75 -14.42
C PRO A 28 32.84 -40.24 -14.66
N GLY A 29 31.90 -40.94 -15.28
CA GLY A 29 32.01 -42.35 -15.61
C GLY A 29 30.74 -42.91 -16.28
N PRO A 30 30.80 -44.14 -16.84
CA PRO A 30 29.69 -44.76 -17.58
C PRO A 30 28.38 -44.85 -16.76
N GLY A 31 28.49 -45.03 -15.44
CA GLY A 31 27.36 -45.06 -14.51
C GLY A 31 26.58 -43.75 -14.44
N ARG A 32 27.20 -42.60 -14.73
CA ARG A 32 26.52 -41.28 -14.75
C ARG A 32 25.52 -41.17 -15.89
N ASN A 33 25.87 -41.67 -17.07
CA ASN A 33 24.97 -41.66 -18.23
C ASN A 33 23.76 -42.56 -17.99
N LEU A 34 23.97 -43.71 -17.35
CA LEU A 34 22.88 -44.61 -16.98
C LEU A 34 21.98 -44.02 -15.89
N GLY A 35 22.55 -43.39 -14.86
CA GLY A 35 21.79 -42.68 -13.83
C GLY A 35 20.92 -41.56 -14.41
N LEU A 36 21.49 -40.70 -15.26
CA LEU A 36 20.74 -39.63 -15.94
C LEU A 36 19.65 -40.17 -16.88
N LEU A 37 19.90 -41.31 -17.54
CA LEU A 37 18.90 -41.98 -18.37
C LEU A 37 17.75 -42.51 -17.51
N LEU A 38 18.05 -43.20 -16.40
CA LEU A 38 17.05 -43.74 -15.47
C LEU A 38 16.23 -42.61 -14.81
N ASP A 39 16.87 -41.52 -14.39
CA ASP A 39 16.17 -40.34 -13.86
C ASP A 39 15.23 -39.72 -14.90
N ARG A 40 15.68 -39.63 -16.16
CA ARG A 40 14.87 -39.09 -17.26
C ARG A 40 13.68 -40.00 -17.58
N VAL A 41 13.88 -41.32 -17.55
CA VAL A 41 12.81 -42.31 -17.71
C VAL A 41 11.85 -42.24 -16.54
N GLY A 42 12.35 -42.18 -15.30
CA GLY A 42 11.54 -42.03 -14.09
C GLY A 42 10.65 -40.81 -14.14
N LYS A 43 11.20 -39.64 -14.49
CA LYS A 43 10.41 -38.40 -14.66
C LYS A 43 9.35 -38.51 -15.77
N ARG A 44 9.64 -39.23 -16.87
CA ARG A 44 8.65 -39.46 -17.93
C ARG A 44 7.53 -40.40 -17.50
N VAL A 45 7.86 -41.48 -16.80
CA VAL A 45 6.87 -42.44 -16.27
C VAL A 45 6.00 -41.74 -15.21
N GLU A 46 6.62 -40.99 -14.30
CA GLU A 46 5.90 -40.19 -13.30
C GLU A 46 4.96 -39.17 -13.96
N SER A 47 5.44 -38.42 -14.96
CA SER A 47 4.60 -37.48 -15.73
C SER A 47 3.44 -38.19 -16.44
N PHE A 48 3.70 -39.36 -17.03
CA PHE A 48 2.68 -40.15 -17.70
C PHE A 48 1.63 -40.67 -16.72
N LEU A 49 2.04 -41.22 -15.58
CA LEU A 49 1.14 -41.69 -14.52
C LEU A 49 0.34 -40.55 -13.92
N ASN A 50 0.97 -39.39 -13.66
CA ASN A 50 0.26 -38.19 -13.20
C ASN A 50 -0.77 -37.70 -14.23
N LYS A 51 -0.44 -37.77 -15.53
CA LYS A 51 -1.37 -37.45 -16.63
C LYS A 51 -2.48 -38.48 -16.78
N CYS A 52 -2.20 -39.75 -16.51
CA CYS A 52 -3.21 -40.81 -16.52
C CYS A 52 -4.15 -40.66 -15.32
N ALA A 53 -3.60 -40.46 -14.12
CA ALA A 53 -4.37 -40.22 -12.90
C ALA A 53 -5.24 -38.95 -13.00
N SER A 54 -4.75 -37.89 -13.65
CA SER A 54 -5.56 -36.70 -13.92
C SER A 54 -6.68 -36.98 -14.92
N ARG A 55 -6.42 -37.74 -16.00
CA ARG A 55 -7.44 -38.18 -16.97
C ARG A 55 -8.50 -39.09 -16.34
N SER A 56 -8.11 -39.98 -15.43
CA SER A 56 -9.02 -40.84 -14.69
C SER A 56 -9.78 -40.11 -13.57
N GLY A 57 -9.51 -38.81 -13.36
CA GLY A 57 -10.14 -38.02 -12.30
C GLY A 57 -9.82 -38.54 -10.90
N MET A 58 -8.62 -39.10 -10.72
CA MET A 58 -8.13 -39.75 -9.50
C MET A 58 -7.07 -38.94 -8.75
N GLY A 59 -6.69 -37.74 -9.22
CA GLY A 59 -5.79 -36.85 -8.50
C GLY A 59 -6.49 -35.91 -7.49
N PRO A 60 -5.72 -35.20 -6.66
CA PRO A 60 -6.25 -34.21 -5.71
C PRO A 60 -7.00 -33.08 -6.42
N ILE A 61 -6.43 -32.52 -7.50
CA ILE A 61 -7.05 -31.44 -8.30
C ILE A 61 -8.41 -31.89 -8.87
N ALA A 62 -8.48 -33.09 -9.46
CA ALA A 62 -9.73 -33.61 -10.01
C ALA A 62 -10.77 -33.90 -8.92
N THR A 63 -10.33 -34.31 -7.73
CA THR A 63 -11.20 -34.52 -6.57
C THR A 63 -11.75 -33.17 -6.07
N ALA A 64 -10.90 -32.15 -5.99
CA ALA A 64 -11.31 -30.78 -5.65
C ALA A 64 -12.28 -30.19 -6.70
N GLN A 65 -12.08 -30.47 -7.99
CA GLN A 65 -13.03 -30.09 -9.04
C GLN A 65 -14.40 -30.76 -8.86
N LYS A 66 -14.45 -32.04 -8.50
CA LYS A 66 -15.72 -32.73 -8.17
C LYS A 66 -16.41 -32.11 -6.96
N ILE A 67 -15.64 -31.69 -5.94
CA ILE A 67 -16.16 -30.94 -4.79
C ILE A 67 -16.79 -29.62 -5.25
N ARG A 68 -16.07 -28.82 -6.06
CA ARG A 68 -16.57 -27.56 -6.61
C ARG A 68 -17.82 -27.73 -7.48
N GLN A 69 -17.89 -28.79 -8.28
CA GLN A 69 -19.06 -29.15 -9.09
C GLN A 69 -20.28 -29.49 -8.22
N LEU A 70 -20.11 -30.34 -7.20
CA LEU A 70 -21.20 -30.66 -6.25
C LEU A 70 -21.70 -29.43 -5.49
N ARG A 71 -20.80 -28.47 -5.25
CA ARG A 71 -21.11 -27.19 -4.63
C ARG A 71 -21.56 -26.12 -5.63
N ARG A 72 -21.60 -26.42 -6.93
CA ARG A 72 -22.07 -25.52 -8.00
C ARG A 72 -21.30 -24.20 -8.07
N TYR A 73 -19.97 -24.24 -7.90
CA TYR A 73 -19.10 -23.05 -7.94
C TYR A 73 -19.19 -22.24 -9.25
N SER A 74 -19.58 -22.87 -10.35
CA SER A 74 -19.78 -22.19 -11.64
C SER A 74 -21.12 -21.46 -11.74
N GLU A 75 -22.08 -21.79 -10.88
CA GLU A 75 -23.45 -21.27 -10.93
C GLU A 75 -23.73 -20.30 -9.78
N LEU A 76 -23.02 -20.44 -8.67
CA LEU A 76 -23.18 -19.63 -7.48
C LEU A 76 -22.06 -18.60 -7.38
N THR A 77 -22.43 -17.39 -7.03
CA THR A 77 -21.52 -16.33 -6.65
C THR A 77 -20.84 -16.65 -5.32
N LEU A 78 -19.65 -16.11 -5.11
CA LEU A 78 -18.93 -16.21 -3.83
C LEU A 78 -19.81 -15.76 -2.64
N ARG A 79 -20.63 -14.73 -2.85
CA ARG A 79 -21.57 -14.22 -1.84
C ARG A 79 -22.58 -15.29 -1.44
N GLU A 80 -23.11 -16.03 -2.41
CA GLU A 80 -24.01 -17.15 -2.15
C GLU A 80 -23.29 -18.24 -1.37
N HIS A 81 -22.04 -18.58 -1.72
CA HIS A 81 -21.26 -19.56 -0.94
C HIS A 81 -21.04 -19.17 0.53
N TYR A 82 -20.87 -17.87 0.84
CA TYR A 82 -20.78 -17.41 2.23
C TYR A 82 -22.15 -17.28 2.93
N SER A 83 -23.21 -17.01 2.17
CA SER A 83 -24.57 -16.80 2.71
C SER A 83 -25.32 -18.11 2.93
N LEU A 84 -24.96 -19.14 2.17
CA LEU A 84 -25.57 -20.46 2.27
C LEU A 84 -25.22 -21.06 3.63
N SER A 85 -26.14 -20.87 4.58
CA SER A 85 -26.26 -21.73 5.75
C SER A 85 -26.22 -23.20 5.27
N PRO A 86 -25.79 -24.20 6.08
CA PRO A 86 -25.67 -25.62 5.69
C PRO A 86 -26.93 -26.28 5.08
N MET A 87 -28.01 -25.52 4.90
CA MET A 87 -29.26 -25.89 4.29
C MET A 87 -29.18 -26.07 2.76
N ARG A 88 -29.69 -27.24 2.34
CA ARG A 88 -30.10 -27.67 0.99
C ARG A 88 -29.07 -28.42 0.13
N LEU A 89 -28.07 -29.07 0.72
CA LEU A 89 -27.58 -30.30 0.07
C LEU A 89 -28.57 -31.43 0.34
N THR A 90 -28.92 -32.19 -0.70
CA THR A 90 -29.65 -33.44 -0.50
C THR A 90 -28.81 -34.37 0.38
N LYS A 91 -29.43 -35.26 1.16
CA LYS A 91 -28.68 -36.22 2.00
C LYS A 91 -27.67 -37.02 1.18
N SER A 92 -28.02 -37.36 -0.07
CA SER A 92 -27.13 -38.04 -1.01
C SER A 92 -25.94 -37.18 -1.42
N ASP A 93 -26.13 -35.90 -1.71
CA ASP A 93 -25.05 -35.02 -2.15
C ASP A 93 -24.13 -34.65 -0.99
N ALA A 94 -24.69 -34.46 0.22
CA ALA A 94 -23.89 -34.30 1.43
C ALA A 94 -22.99 -35.51 1.67
N LYS A 95 -23.51 -36.74 1.50
CA LYS A 95 -22.72 -37.98 1.61
C LYS A 95 -21.63 -38.06 0.53
N LYS A 96 -21.93 -37.69 -0.72
CA LYS A 96 -20.92 -37.63 -1.80
C LYS A 96 -19.85 -36.59 -1.52
N LEU A 97 -20.24 -35.42 -1.01
CA LEU A 97 -19.32 -34.33 -0.68
C LEU A 97 -18.34 -34.74 0.42
N ILE A 98 -18.85 -35.34 1.50
CA ILE A 98 -18.03 -35.91 2.58
C ILE A 98 -17.06 -36.95 2.01
N LYS A 99 -17.57 -37.89 1.19
CA LYS A 99 -16.72 -38.91 0.54
C LYS A 99 -15.58 -38.31 -0.28
N TYR A 100 -15.82 -37.21 -1.01
CA TYR A 100 -14.75 -36.55 -1.76
C TYR A 100 -13.81 -35.74 -0.87
N CYS A 101 -14.29 -35.14 0.20
CA CYS A 101 -13.44 -34.48 1.20
C CYS A 101 -12.50 -35.50 1.87
N ASP A 102 -13.02 -36.66 2.28
CA ASP A 102 -12.22 -37.76 2.84
C ASP A 102 -11.19 -38.28 1.82
N LYS A 103 -11.59 -38.38 0.55
CA LYS A 103 -10.67 -38.75 -0.53
C LYS A 103 -9.55 -37.72 -0.69
N LEU A 104 -9.86 -36.41 -0.58
CA LEU A 104 -8.86 -35.35 -0.65
C LEU A 104 -7.88 -35.42 0.53
N LEU A 105 -8.39 -35.67 1.74
CA LEU A 105 -7.59 -35.93 2.94
C LEU A 105 -6.68 -37.16 2.77
N GLY A 106 -7.14 -38.19 2.05
CA GLY A 106 -6.32 -39.33 1.68
C GLY A 106 -5.06 -38.96 0.87
N PHE A 107 -5.14 -37.96 0.00
CA PHE A 107 -3.96 -37.49 -0.76
C PHE A 107 -2.94 -36.73 0.09
N LEU A 108 -3.34 -36.18 1.24
CA LEU A 108 -2.41 -35.56 2.18
C LEU A 108 -1.44 -36.60 2.77
N LYS A 109 -1.86 -37.87 2.84
CA LYS A 109 -1.06 -39.03 3.29
C LYS A 109 -0.29 -39.71 2.15
N SER A 110 -0.29 -39.16 0.94
CA SER A 110 0.44 -39.75 -0.18
C SER A 110 1.95 -39.73 0.11
N ASN A 111 2.65 -40.81 -0.19
CA ASN A 111 4.13 -40.83 -0.12
C ASN A 111 4.79 -39.99 -1.22
N VAL A 112 4.00 -39.40 -2.13
CA VAL A 112 4.49 -38.58 -3.24
C VAL A 112 4.33 -37.10 -2.88
N LEU A 113 5.45 -36.42 -2.61
CA LEU A 113 5.50 -35.01 -2.16
C LEU A 113 4.69 -34.06 -3.06
N SER A 114 4.80 -34.19 -4.37
CA SER A 114 4.06 -33.34 -5.32
C SER A 114 2.54 -33.53 -5.21
N THR A 115 2.08 -34.74 -4.90
CA THR A 115 0.66 -35.03 -4.67
C THR A 115 0.19 -34.43 -3.35
N GLN A 116 1.01 -34.50 -2.29
CA GLN A 116 0.69 -33.90 -0.99
C GLN A 116 0.59 -32.38 -1.10
N LEU A 117 1.57 -31.71 -1.74
CA LEU A 117 1.56 -30.27 -1.92
C LEU A 117 0.34 -29.79 -2.71
N ASN A 118 0.00 -30.46 -3.82
CA ASN A 118 -1.20 -30.14 -4.59
C ASN A 118 -2.48 -30.37 -3.77
N ALA A 119 -2.53 -31.43 -2.97
CA ALA A 119 -3.67 -31.71 -2.10
C ALA A 119 -3.83 -30.66 -0.99
N LEU A 120 -2.74 -30.22 -0.37
CA LEU A 120 -2.72 -29.15 0.64
C LEU A 120 -3.16 -27.81 0.06
N GLU A 121 -2.71 -27.47 -1.14
CA GLU A 121 -3.12 -26.24 -1.82
C GLU A 121 -4.63 -26.23 -2.13
N GLU A 122 -5.16 -27.32 -2.71
CA GLU A 122 -6.59 -27.46 -3.00
C GLU A 122 -7.44 -27.47 -1.73
N PHE A 123 -6.97 -28.16 -0.69
CA PHE A 123 -7.61 -28.18 0.62
C PHE A 123 -7.67 -26.79 1.25
N THR A 124 -6.57 -26.04 1.19
CA THR A 124 -6.50 -24.65 1.67
C THR A 124 -7.48 -23.76 0.89
N ALA A 125 -7.48 -23.86 -0.44
CA ALA A 125 -8.36 -23.08 -1.31
C ALA A 125 -9.85 -23.34 -0.99
N LEU A 126 -10.26 -24.62 -0.94
CA LEU A 126 -11.63 -25.01 -0.64
C LEU A 126 -12.09 -24.57 0.77
N SER A 127 -11.19 -24.66 1.76
CA SER A 127 -11.48 -24.23 3.14
C SER A 127 -11.69 -22.72 3.26
N ILE A 128 -11.04 -21.93 2.41
CA ILE A 128 -11.20 -20.48 2.36
C ILE A 128 -12.45 -20.09 1.58
N GLU A 129 -12.69 -20.73 0.43
CA GLU A 129 -13.75 -20.37 -0.52
C GLU A 129 -15.17 -20.78 -0.05
N ASP A 130 -15.32 -21.87 0.72
CA ASP A 130 -16.64 -22.36 1.13
C ASP A 130 -16.67 -22.78 2.61
N SER A 131 -17.50 -22.06 3.38
CA SER A 131 -17.64 -22.25 4.83
C SER A 131 -18.20 -23.63 5.22
N LEU A 132 -19.00 -24.26 4.36
CA LEU A 132 -19.53 -25.61 4.59
C LEU A 132 -18.44 -26.66 4.41
N ILE A 133 -17.60 -26.51 3.38
CA ILE A 133 -16.46 -27.42 3.18
C ILE A 133 -15.50 -27.32 4.37
N ARG A 134 -15.19 -26.10 4.83
CA ARG A 134 -14.40 -25.89 6.05
C ARG A 134 -15.01 -26.61 7.25
N ALA A 135 -16.33 -26.50 7.45
CA ALA A 135 -17.02 -27.19 8.53
C ALA A 135 -17.00 -28.73 8.40
N ILE A 136 -16.98 -29.27 7.18
CA ILE A 136 -16.79 -30.71 6.94
C ILE A 136 -15.36 -31.10 7.34
N PHE A 137 -14.34 -30.36 6.92
CA PHE A 137 -12.97 -30.67 7.30
C PHE A 137 -12.73 -30.61 8.80
N ILE A 138 -13.32 -29.65 9.52
CA ILE A 138 -13.27 -29.61 11.00
C ILE A 138 -13.76 -30.93 11.62
N LYS A 139 -14.79 -31.55 11.03
CA LYS A 139 -15.35 -32.81 11.54
C LYS A 139 -14.49 -34.03 11.22
N CYS A 140 -13.59 -33.96 10.24
CA CYS A 140 -12.78 -35.09 9.79
C CYS A 140 -11.55 -35.38 10.68
N GLN A 141 -11.47 -34.83 11.91
CA GLN A 141 -10.38 -35.05 12.88
C GLN A 141 -8.97 -34.83 12.28
N LEU A 142 -8.68 -33.57 11.94
CA LEU A 142 -7.50 -33.19 11.16
C LEU A 142 -6.16 -33.39 11.87
N GLU A 143 -6.16 -33.47 13.20
CA GLU A 143 -4.96 -33.67 14.03
C GLU A 143 -4.13 -34.85 13.53
N TYR A 144 -4.79 -35.97 13.22
CA TYR A 144 -4.14 -37.17 12.69
C TYR A 144 -3.41 -36.98 11.35
N TYR A 145 -3.82 -36.00 10.53
CA TYR A 145 -3.26 -35.79 9.19
C TYR A 145 -2.05 -34.86 9.18
N PHE A 146 -1.90 -34.02 10.21
CA PHE A 146 -0.84 -33.01 10.29
C PHE A 146 0.30 -33.36 11.26
N GLU A 147 0.15 -34.42 12.07
CA GLU A 147 1.17 -34.92 13.02
C GLU A 147 2.38 -35.63 12.39
N GLN A 148 2.48 -35.71 11.06
CA GLN A 148 3.62 -36.36 10.43
C GLN A 148 4.88 -35.49 10.53
N GLU A 149 5.95 -36.06 11.08
CA GLU A 149 7.29 -35.46 11.09
C GLU A 149 7.83 -35.39 9.66
N TYR A 150 7.61 -34.26 8.99
CA TYR A 150 8.14 -34.01 7.66
C TYR A 150 9.46 -33.23 7.76
N ASP A 151 10.53 -33.80 7.19
CA ASP A 151 11.85 -33.13 7.08
C ASP A 151 11.89 -32.10 5.91
N VAL A 152 10.76 -31.88 5.22
CA VAL A 152 10.67 -30.99 4.05
C VAL A 152 9.95 -29.70 4.42
N LEU A 153 10.71 -28.61 4.47
CA LEU A 153 10.24 -27.27 4.85
C LEU A 153 9.00 -26.80 4.06
N ASP A 154 8.96 -27.06 2.74
CA ASP A 154 7.84 -26.65 1.88
C ASP A 154 6.53 -27.36 2.29
N LEU A 155 6.63 -28.62 2.70
CA LEU A 155 5.49 -29.41 3.16
C LEU A 155 5.01 -28.97 4.54
N HIS A 156 5.93 -28.63 5.45
CA HIS A 156 5.59 -28.05 6.75
C HIS A 156 4.85 -26.72 6.59
N LEU A 157 5.34 -25.83 5.71
CA LEU A 157 4.69 -24.54 5.44
C LEU A 157 3.30 -24.71 4.81
N ALA A 158 3.16 -25.62 3.83
CA ALA A 158 1.87 -25.92 3.20
C ALA A 158 0.88 -26.54 4.19
N SER A 159 1.36 -27.40 5.10
CA SER A 159 0.58 -28.02 6.16
C SER A 159 0.10 -27.00 7.19
N ALA A 160 0.98 -26.11 7.63
CA ALA A 160 0.63 -25.01 8.54
C ALA A 160 -0.44 -24.09 7.93
N LYS A 161 -0.32 -23.75 6.64
CA LYS A 161 -1.34 -22.98 5.92
C LYS A 161 -2.68 -23.73 5.82
N ALA A 162 -2.64 -25.01 5.47
CA ALA A 162 -3.84 -25.84 5.39
C ALA A 162 -4.56 -25.90 6.75
N PHE A 163 -3.81 -26.13 7.82
CA PHE A 163 -4.33 -26.16 9.19
C PHE A 163 -4.90 -24.80 9.63
N GLY A 164 -4.13 -23.71 9.45
CA GLY A 164 -4.58 -22.35 9.74
C GLY A 164 -5.85 -21.97 8.98
N SER A 165 -5.98 -22.40 7.71
CA SER A 165 -7.17 -22.15 6.89
C SER A 165 -8.46 -22.76 7.46
N ILE A 166 -8.37 -23.65 8.44
CA ILE A 166 -9.52 -24.27 9.11
C ILE A 166 -9.72 -23.73 10.51
N VAL A 167 -8.64 -23.59 11.27
CA VAL A 167 -8.70 -23.17 12.67
C VAL A 167 -9.04 -21.68 12.82
N GLU A 168 -8.63 -20.84 11.87
CA GLU A 168 -8.73 -19.38 11.97
C GLU A 168 -10.12 -18.81 11.68
N ALA A 169 -11.11 -19.26 12.46
CA ALA A 169 -12.51 -18.88 12.31
C ALA A 169 -12.75 -17.37 12.44
N LYS A 170 -11.94 -16.65 13.24
CA LYS A 170 -12.06 -15.20 13.41
C LYS A 170 -11.74 -14.46 12.11
N THR A 171 -10.62 -14.80 11.47
CA THR A 171 -10.20 -14.23 10.19
C THR A 171 -11.25 -14.51 9.11
N HIS A 172 -11.71 -15.76 9.00
CA HIS A 172 -12.79 -16.09 8.07
C HIS A 172 -14.08 -15.31 8.31
N LYS A 173 -14.52 -15.19 9.57
CA LYS A 173 -15.73 -14.45 9.93
C LYS A 173 -15.62 -12.97 9.59
N LEU A 174 -14.46 -12.37 9.86
CA LEU A 174 -14.16 -10.99 9.49
C LEU A 174 -14.34 -10.82 7.98
N TRP A 175 -13.60 -11.59 7.18
CA TRP A 175 -13.59 -11.43 5.74
C TRP A 175 -14.89 -11.84 5.04
N SER A 176 -15.57 -12.89 5.53
CA SER A 176 -16.90 -13.24 5.03
C SER A 176 -17.91 -12.14 5.33
N SER A 177 -17.81 -11.46 6.49
CA SER A 177 -18.70 -10.33 6.79
C SER A 177 -18.49 -9.14 5.85
N ILE A 178 -17.26 -8.95 5.37
CA ILE A 178 -16.91 -7.95 4.35
C ILE A 178 -17.52 -8.36 3.00
N ALA A 179 -17.31 -9.60 2.59
CA ALA A 179 -17.81 -10.15 1.33
C ALA A 179 -19.35 -10.12 1.23
N LEU A 180 -20.04 -10.36 2.34
CA LEU A 180 -21.50 -10.46 2.40
C LEU A 180 -22.23 -9.11 2.36
N LYS A 181 -21.52 -8.01 2.64
CA LYS A 181 -22.07 -6.65 2.73
C LYS A 181 -21.49 -5.73 1.63
N PRO A 182 -21.77 -5.98 0.35
CA PRO A 182 -21.25 -5.12 -0.73
C PRO A 182 -21.81 -3.69 -0.66
N ASP A 183 -22.99 -3.49 -0.08
CA ASP A 183 -23.61 -2.17 0.09
C ASP A 183 -23.13 -1.46 1.35
N PHE A 184 -21.84 -1.52 1.64
CA PHE A 184 -21.26 -0.51 2.51
C PHE A 184 -21.40 0.83 1.79
N GLY A 185 -22.45 1.58 2.13
CA GLY A 185 -22.46 3.02 1.89
C GLY A 185 -21.11 3.57 2.36
N LEU A 186 -20.61 4.62 1.68
CA LEU A 186 -19.25 5.18 1.83
C LEU A 186 -18.78 5.47 3.28
N TYR A 187 -19.64 5.29 4.29
CA TYR A 187 -19.45 5.60 5.69
C TYR A 187 -19.17 4.40 6.61
N TYR A 188 -19.33 3.15 6.17
CA TYR A 188 -19.07 1.99 7.04
C TYR A 188 -18.03 1.06 6.41
N VAL A 189 -16.76 1.36 6.63
CA VAL A 189 -15.71 0.35 6.43
C VAL A 189 -15.69 -0.51 7.70
N PRO A 190 -15.86 -1.84 7.62
CA PRO A 190 -15.71 -2.72 8.78
C PRO A 190 -14.37 -2.44 9.46
N ASP A 191 -14.33 -2.61 10.79
CA ASP A 191 -13.23 -2.21 11.67
C ASP A 191 -11.86 -2.28 10.97
N ARG A 192 -11.37 -1.09 10.57
CA ARG A 192 -10.16 -0.93 9.78
C ARG A 192 -8.96 -1.56 10.48
N GLU A 193 -8.94 -1.51 11.81
CA GLU A 193 -7.87 -2.10 12.61
C GLU A 193 -7.95 -3.63 12.56
N SER A 194 -9.14 -4.23 12.60
CA SER A 194 -9.31 -5.68 12.40
C SER A 194 -8.83 -6.15 11.03
N ILE A 195 -9.15 -5.43 9.94
CA ILE A 195 -8.67 -5.78 8.58
C ILE A 195 -7.15 -5.69 8.52
N LYS A 196 -6.60 -4.59 9.05
CA LYS A 196 -5.16 -4.35 9.12
C LYS A 196 -4.46 -5.44 9.92
N ASN A 197 -4.96 -5.79 11.10
CA ASN A 197 -4.39 -6.82 11.96
C ASN A 197 -4.41 -8.18 11.24
N SER A 198 -5.53 -8.51 10.59
CA SER A 198 -5.67 -9.75 9.83
C SER A 198 -4.72 -9.85 8.63
N LEU A 199 -4.38 -8.74 7.97
CA LEU A 199 -3.39 -8.72 6.88
C LEU A 199 -1.94 -8.63 7.39
N SER A 200 -1.72 -8.13 8.60
CA SER A 200 -0.40 -7.98 9.24
C SER A 200 0.10 -9.28 9.85
N ASP A 201 -0.83 -10.12 10.30
CA ASP A 201 -0.53 -11.34 11.02
C ASP A 201 0.08 -12.40 10.07
N PRO A 202 1.33 -12.83 10.28
CA PRO A 202 1.99 -13.78 9.39
C PRO A 202 1.26 -15.12 9.30
N ASP A 203 0.54 -15.52 10.37
CA ASP A 203 -0.13 -16.81 10.44
C ASP A 203 -1.48 -16.80 9.73
N THR A 204 -2.12 -15.63 9.59
CA THR A 204 -3.48 -15.51 9.02
C THR A 204 -3.57 -14.65 7.76
N SER A 205 -2.52 -13.91 7.42
CA SER A 205 -2.46 -13.00 6.26
C SER A 205 -2.73 -13.70 4.93
N PHE A 206 -2.35 -14.97 4.76
CA PHE A 206 -2.64 -15.71 3.52
C PHE A 206 -4.14 -15.99 3.34
N ILE A 207 -4.87 -16.20 4.45
CA ILE A 207 -6.34 -16.37 4.45
C ILE A 207 -6.98 -15.03 4.08
N ALA A 208 -6.54 -13.96 4.73
CA ALA A 208 -6.98 -12.60 4.46
C ALA A 208 -6.77 -12.18 2.99
N ALA A 209 -5.58 -12.47 2.44
CA ALA A 209 -5.23 -12.16 1.06
C ALA A 209 -6.11 -12.94 0.05
N ARG A 210 -6.38 -14.21 0.31
CA ARG A 210 -7.29 -15.02 -0.54
C ARG A 210 -8.72 -14.48 -0.50
N HIS A 211 -9.25 -14.16 0.68
CA HIS A 211 -10.57 -13.53 0.79
C HIS A 211 -10.64 -12.20 0.05
N LEU A 212 -9.63 -11.35 0.23
CA LEU A 212 -9.56 -10.07 -0.44
C LEU A 212 -9.60 -10.23 -1.96
N LEU A 213 -8.84 -11.17 -2.54
CA LEU A 213 -8.90 -11.46 -3.97
C LEU A 213 -10.31 -11.87 -4.41
N ASN A 214 -10.95 -12.73 -3.64
CA ASN A 214 -12.31 -13.18 -3.93
C ASN A 214 -13.31 -12.01 -3.83
N VAL A 215 -13.15 -11.10 -2.85
CA VAL A 215 -13.97 -9.89 -2.71
C VAL A 215 -13.74 -8.95 -3.88
N ILE A 216 -12.50 -8.69 -4.29
CA ILE A 216 -12.19 -7.83 -5.43
C ILE A 216 -12.82 -8.38 -6.73
N GLY A 217 -12.77 -9.70 -6.93
CA GLY A 217 -13.37 -10.34 -8.11
C GLY A 217 -14.90 -10.37 -8.13
N SER A 218 -15.56 -10.18 -6.97
CA SER A 218 -17.02 -10.31 -6.84
C SER A 218 -17.74 -9.01 -6.45
N ALA A 219 -17.02 -8.01 -5.94
CA ALA A 219 -17.60 -6.76 -5.48
C ALA A 219 -17.81 -5.77 -6.63
N SER A 220 -18.67 -4.76 -6.40
CA SER A 220 -18.75 -3.62 -7.30
C SER A 220 -17.38 -2.93 -7.41
N PRO A 221 -17.03 -2.31 -8.56
CA PRO A 221 -15.74 -1.67 -8.75
C PRO A 221 -15.36 -0.67 -7.66
N SER A 222 -16.33 0.01 -7.04
CA SER A 222 -16.09 0.98 -5.96
C SER A 222 -15.63 0.35 -4.64
N VAL A 223 -16.23 -0.78 -4.26
CA VAL A 223 -15.86 -1.54 -3.04
C VAL A 223 -14.52 -2.25 -3.26
N GLY A 224 -14.36 -2.89 -4.41
CA GLY A 224 -13.10 -3.49 -4.83
C GLY A 224 -11.97 -2.47 -4.81
N TYR A 225 -12.20 -1.25 -5.35
CA TYR A 225 -11.22 -0.16 -5.31
C TYR A 225 -10.91 0.31 -3.89
N THR A 226 -11.90 0.45 -3.01
CA THR A 226 -11.67 0.91 -1.63
C THR A 226 -10.86 -0.11 -0.83
N LEU A 227 -11.20 -1.40 -0.93
CA LEU A 227 -10.46 -2.47 -0.28
C LEU A 227 -9.07 -2.67 -0.89
N LEU A 228 -8.95 -2.60 -2.22
CA LEU A 228 -7.66 -2.64 -2.90
C LEU A 228 -6.81 -1.43 -2.51
N ARG A 229 -7.38 -0.23 -2.42
CA ARG A 229 -6.68 0.99 -1.98
C ARG A 229 -6.20 0.87 -0.55
N GLU A 230 -7.02 0.40 0.38
CA GLU A 230 -6.60 0.18 1.77
C GLU A 230 -5.56 -0.94 1.86
N THR A 231 -5.69 -1.99 1.05
CA THR A 231 -4.68 -3.05 0.95
C THR A 231 -3.40 -2.56 0.29
N LEU A 232 -3.45 -1.67 -0.69
CA LEU A 232 -2.27 -1.10 -1.35
C LEU A 232 -1.57 -0.10 -0.44
N ARG A 233 -2.33 0.73 0.30
CA ARG A 233 -1.79 1.52 1.42
C ARG A 233 -1.14 0.62 2.46
N PHE A 234 -1.77 -0.51 2.74
CA PHE A 234 -1.23 -1.51 3.63
C PHE A 234 -0.06 -2.29 3.01
N LYS A 235 0.01 -2.49 1.69
CA LYS A 235 1.17 -3.04 1.00
C LYS A 235 2.30 -2.06 1.11
N VAL A 236 2.10 -0.76 0.88
CA VAL A 236 3.12 0.28 1.09
C VAL A 236 3.60 0.29 2.54
N PHE A 237 2.71 0.06 3.51
CA PHE A 237 3.05 -0.08 4.93
C PHE A 237 3.77 -1.39 5.28
N ILE A 238 3.31 -2.55 4.78
CA ILE A 238 3.97 -3.84 4.91
C ILE A 238 5.30 -3.81 4.21
N ILE A 239 5.40 -3.19 3.05
CA ILE A 239 6.63 -2.99 2.29
C ILE A 239 7.57 -2.09 3.07
N ASP A 240 7.08 -0.99 3.66
CA ASP A 240 7.89 -0.14 4.52
C ASP A 240 8.39 -0.91 5.75
N ILE A 241 7.55 -1.76 6.37
CA ILE A 241 7.93 -2.66 7.47
C ILE A 241 8.87 -3.79 7.02
N TRP A 242 8.63 -4.37 5.85
CA TRP A 242 9.35 -5.50 5.28
C TRP A 242 10.71 -5.03 4.78
N LEU A 243 10.82 -3.83 4.22
CA LEU A 243 12.09 -3.18 3.89
C LEU A 243 12.86 -2.69 5.11
N LYS A 244 12.17 -2.24 6.16
CA LYS A 244 12.79 -2.02 7.48
C LYS A 244 13.24 -3.34 8.11
N SER A 245 12.70 -4.48 7.68
CA SER A 245 13.18 -5.78 8.12
C SER A 245 14.39 -6.20 7.30
N GLN A 246 15.56 -6.21 7.95
CA GLN A 246 16.80 -6.76 7.40
C GLN A 246 16.60 -8.16 6.77
N HIS A 247 15.64 -8.93 7.29
CA HIS A 247 15.26 -10.26 6.81
C HIS A 247 14.74 -10.33 5.37
N ALA A 248 14.02 -9.31 4.90
CA ALA A 248 13.56 -9.25 3.52
C ALA A 248 14.74 -9.20 2.53
N VAL A 249 15.69 -8.31 2.84
CA VAL A 249 16.92 -8.15 2.09
C VAL A 249 17.74 -9.43 2.20
N ASP A 250 17.84 -10.04 3.38
CA ASP A 250 18.52 -11.33 3.59
C ASP A 250 17.91 -12.47 2.75
N ILE A 251 16.58 -12.56 2.64
CA ILE A 251 15.89 -13.58 1.83
C ILE A 251 16.22 -13.39 0.36
N ILE A 252 16.18 -12.15 -0.12
CA ILE A 252 16.53 -11.80 -1.50
C ILE A 252 18.01 -12.10 -1.77
N LEU A 253 18.89 -11.73 -0.84
CA LEU A 253 20.31 -12.02 -0.89
C LEU A 253 20.59 -13.52 -0.97
N ARG A 254 19.99 -14.31 -0.09
CA ARG A 254 20.10 -15.78 -0.11
C ARG A 254 19.57 -16.36 -1.43
N GLY A 255 18.47 -15.82 -1.95
CA GLY A 255 17.93 -16.19 -3.25
C GLY A 255 18.87 -15.87 -4.41
N LEU A 256 19.54 -14.72 -4.36
CA LEU A 256 20.51 -14.26 -5.35
C LEU A 256 21.81 -15.08 -5.33
N SER A 257 22.26 -15.48 -4.14
CA SER A 257 23.42 -16.35 -3.94
C SER A 257 23.14 -17.83 -4.18
N SER A 258 21.87 -18.23 -4.40
CA SER A 258 21.54 -19.66 -4.62
C SER A 258 22.16 -20.17 -5.93
N GLU A 259 23.14 -21.07 -5.82
CA GLU A 259 23.77 -21.74 -6.96
C GLU A 259 22.88 -22.80 -7.61
N ASN A 260 22.03 -23.44 -6.81
CA ASN A 260 21.36 -24.70 -7.17
C ASN A 260 19.98 -24.52 -7.80
N THR A 261 19.43 -23.30 -7.83
CA THR A 261 18.05 -23.07 -8.32
C THR A 261 17.98 -21.82 -9.21
N PRO A 262 18.11 -21.94 -10.54
CA PRO A 262 18.00 -20.78 -11.45
C PRO A 262 16.67 -20.04 -11.29
N TYR A 263 15.60 -20.73 -10.92
CA TYR A 263 14.30 -20.12 -10.62
C TYR A 263 14.33 -19.18 -9.41
N ARG A 264 14.86 -19.61 -8.25
CA ARG A 264 14.93 -18.74 -7.06
C ARG A 264 15.83 -17.53 -7.32
N ARG A 265 16.92 -17.71 -8.08
CA ARG A 265 17.80 -16.61 -8.47
C ARG A 265 17.08 -15.59 -9.36
N SER A 266 16.35 -16.05 -10.37
CA SER A 266 15.56 -15.17 -11.24
C SER A 266 14.46 -14.43 -10.48
N LEU A 267 13.75 -15.13 -9.58
CA LEU A 267 12.72 -14.53 -8.72
C LEU A 267 13.32 -13.50 -7.75
N ALA A 268 14.44 -13.83 -7.11
CA ALA A 268 15.14 -12.90 -6.23
C ALA A 268 15.70 -11.68 -6.99
N ARG A 269 16.15 -11.85 -8.24
CA ARG A 269 16.49 -10.72 -9.13
C ARG A 269 15.28 -9.85 -9.42
N ALA A 270 14.13 -10.45 -9.74
CA ALA A 270 12.91 -9.70 -9.98
C ALA A 270 12.48 -8.90 -8.74
N PHE A 271 12.52 -9.51 -7.54
CA PHE A 271 12.22 -8.80 -6.30
C PHE A 271 13.25 -7.72 -5.96
N ALA A 272 14.55 -7.98 -6.14
CA ALA A 272 15.59 -6.98 -5.93
C ALA A 272 15.42 -5.79 -6.87
N LEU A 273 15.06 -6.03 -8.13
CA LEU A 273 14.77 -4.97 -9.11
C LEU A 273 13.53 -4.18 -8.72
N GLU A 274 12.45 -4.86 -8.34
CA GLU A 274 11.22 -4.23 -7.86
C GLU A 274 11.51 -3.32 -6.66
N ILE A 275 12.23 -3.82 -5.66
CA ILE A 275 12.58 -3.06 -4.46
C ILE A 275 13.54 -1.91 -4.76
N ALA A 276 14.58 -2.16 -5.55
CA ALA A 276 15.52 -1.11 -5.94
C ALA A 276 14.82 0.01 -6.73
N SER A 277 13.75 -0.33 -7.45
CA SER A 277 12.92 0.65 -8.18
C SER A 277 11.95 1.42 -7.29
N TRP A 278 11.79 1.05 -6.02
CA TRP A 278 10.89 1.77 -5.12
C TRP A 278 11.50 3.03 -4.58
N ASN A 279 12.80 3.06 -4.28
CA ASN A 279 13.55 4.28 -4.04
C ASN A 279 15.06 3.99 -4.04
N ARG A 280 15.84 5.06 -4.17
CA ARG A 280 17.30 5.01 -4.18
C ARG A 280 17.92 4.43 -2.91
N TYR A 281 17.31 4.61 -1.74
CA TYR A 281 17.86 4.04 -0.50
C TYR A 281 17.76 2.53 -0.49
N CYS A 282 16.71 1.96 -1.08
CA CYS A 282 16.59 0.52 -1.30
C CYS A 282 17.69 0.03 -2.25
N LYS A 283 17.95 0.76 -3.33
CA LYS A 283 19.06 0.48 -4.26
C LYS A 283 20.43 0.55 -3.57
N LEU A 284 20.68 1.58 -2.75
CA LEU A 284 21.90 1.74 -1.97
C LEU A 284 22.08 0.64 -0.93
N MET A 285 21.01 0.23 -0.24
CA MET A 285 21.03 -0.90 0.69
C MET A 285 21.43 -2.21 -0.01
N ILE A 286 20.87 -2.47 -1.20
CA ILE A 286 21.24 -3.64 -2.00
C ILE A 286 22.71 -3.55 -2.44
N HIS A 287 23.18 -2.36 -2.84
CA HIS A 287 24.56 -2.17 -3.30
C HIS A 287 25.61 -2.26 -2.18
N ASN A 288 25.32 -1.72 -1.00
CA ASN A 288 26.25 -1.72 0.13
C ASN A 288 26.36 -3.07 0.83
N HIS A 289 25.52 -4.04 0.49
CA HIS A 289 25.70 -5.41 0.92
C HIS A 289 26.89 -6.01 0.16
N GLY A 290 28.04 -6.15 0.82
CA GLY A 290 29.35 -6.50 0.22
C GLY A 290 29.45 -7.80 -0.58
N SER A 291 28.34 -8.51 -0.77
CA SER A 291 28.21 -9.68 -1.62
C SER A 291 27.92 -9.34 -3.10
N PHE A 292 27.59 -8.08 -3.43
CA PHE A 292 27.30 -7.69 -4.82
C PHE A 292 28.48 -7.02 -5.52
N ASN A 293 29.09 -7.74 -6.47
CA ASN A 293 29.86 -7.16 -7.59
C ASN A 293 28.94 -6.74 -8.76
N CYS A 294 27.70 -6.34 -8.49
CA CYS A 294 26.77 -5.96 -9.55
C CYS A 294 27.06 -4.53 -10.01
N LYS A 295 27.27 -4.35 -11.32
CA LYS A 295 27.21 -3.02 -11.96
C LYS A 295 25.86 -2.37 -11.60
N PRO A 296 25.81 -1.03 -11.41
CA PRO A 296 24.56 -0.33 -11.10
C PRO A 296 23.49 -0.72 -12.12
N PHE A 297 22.33 -1.18 -11.64
CA PHE A 297 21.21 -1.57 -12.49
C PHE A 297 20.60 -0.29 -13.11
N PRO A 298 20.64 -0.10 -14.44
CA PRO A 298 19.87 0.96 -15.06
C PRO A 298 18.39 0.53 -15.08
N PHE A 299 17.50 1.37 -14.54
CA PHE A 299 16.06 1.15 -14.66
C PHE A 299 15.58 1.59 -16.04
N SER A 300 14.70 0.82 -16.69
CA SER A 300 14.01 1.29 -17.89
C SER A 300 12.80 2.13 -17.50
N ILE A 301 12.52 3.20 -18.24
CA ILE A 301 11.38 4.11 -18.00
C ILE A 301 10.02 3.39 -18.02
N ASN A 302 9.91 2.31 -18.79
CA ASN A 302 8.68 1.51 -18.88
C ASN A 302 8.46 0.67 -17.62
N LEU A 303 9.52 0.18 -16.99
CA LEU A 303 9.43 -0.56 -15.72
C LEU A 303 9.06 0.40 -14.57
N TYR A 304 9.71 1.57 -14.52
CA TYR A 304 9.38 2.64 -13.57
C TYR A 304 7.91 3.07 -13.65
N ARG A 305 7.39 3.39 -14.84
CA ARG A 305 5.99 3.80 -15.04
C ARG A 305 4.97 2.73 -14.62
N LYS A 306 5.33 1.44 -14.71
CA LYS A 306 4.46 0.34 -14.25
C LYS A 306 4.40 0.25 -12.72
N ILE A 307 5.51 0.54 -12.03
CA ILE A 307 5.65 0.41 -10.57
C ILE A 307 5.15 1.67 -9.82
N SER A 308 5.39 2.87 -10.38
CA SER A 308 5.00 4.14 -9.75
C SER A 308 3.48 4.31 -9.60
N ARG A 309 2.66 3.64 -10.42
CA ARG A 309 1.18 3.77 -10.41
C ARG A 309 0.50 3.35 -9.09
N CYS A 310 1.23 2.79 -8.12
CA CYS A 310 0.65 2.21 -6.90
C CYS A 310 0.55 3.13 -5.67
N THR A 311 0.95 4.42 -5.73
CA THR A 311 1.00 5.28 -4.54
C THR A 311 0.34 6.66 -4.72
N THR A 312 -0.96 6.69 -5.01
CA THR A 312 -1.68 7.97 -5.14
C THR A 312 -2.51 8.34 -3.89
N THR A 313 -1.98 9.27 -3.10
CA THR A 313 -2.86 10.28 -2.48
C THR A 313 -3.37 11.20 -3.59
N LEU A 314 -4.68 11.44 -3.64
CA LEU A 314 -5.40 12.15 -4.71
C LEU A 314 -5.04 13.63 -4.90
N LEU A 315 -4.06 14.16 -4.16
CA LEU A 315 -3.66 15.56 -4.22
C LEU A 315 -2.19 15.63 -4.62
N ARG A 316 -1.91 16.39 -5.69
CA ARG A 316 -0.57 16.69 -6.20
C ARG A 316 -0.13 18.02 -5.58
N PRO A 317 0.65 18.01 -4.49
CA PRO A 317 1.17 19.25 -3.93
C PRO A 317 2.22 19.83 -4.87
N PHE A 318 2.28 21.15 -4.93
CA PHE A 318 3.42 21.89 -5.44
C PHE A 318 4.03 22.71 -4.30
N LEU A 319 5.30 23.07 -4.42
CA LEU A 319 5.93 24.05 -3.54
C LEU A 319 5.94 25.40 -4.23
N LEU A 320 5.74 26.46 -3.47
CA LEU A 320 5.97 27.84 -3.91
C LEU A 320 7.20 28.34 -3.17
N ARG A 321 8.10 29.03 -3.85
CA ARG A 321 9.16 29.80 -3.20
C ARG A 321 9.04 31.26 -3.56
N ILE A 322 9.28 32.13 -2.58
CA ILE A 322 9.28 33.58 -2.75
C ILE A 322 10.72 34.05 -2.75
N ILE A 323 11.11 34.71 -3.83
CA ILE A 323 12.44 35.25 -4.04
C ILE A 323 12.35 36.78 -3.90
N VAL A 324 13.24 37.36 -3.11
CA VAL A 324 13.37 38.82 -2.94
C VAL A 324 14.81 39.21 -3.26
N ASP A 325 14.97 40.05 -4.29
CA ASP A 325 16.29 40.46 -4.84
C ASP A 325 17.20 39.26 -5.15
N GLY A 326 16.64 38.21 -5.76
CA GLY A 326 17.38 37.01 -6.16
C GLY A 326 17.68 36.02 -5.04
N SER A 327 17.36 36.33 -3.77
CA SER A 327 17.50 35.39 -2.65
C SER A 327 16.18 34.72 -2.30
N CYS A 328 16.18 33.38 -2.17
CA CYS A 328 15.01 32.66 -1.65
C CYS A 328 14.79 33.05 -0.18
N ARG A 329 13.59 33.57 0.14
CA ARG A 329 13.23 33.99 1.50
C ARG A 329 12.29 33.02 2.20
N PHE A 330 11.34 32.46 1.45
CA PHE A 330 10.30 31.61 2.01
C PHE A 330 9.92 30.50 1.04
N ILE A 331 9.53 29.36 1.60
CA ILE A 331 8.94 28.25 0.86
C ILE A 331 7.61 27.89 1.51
N ILE A 332 6.61 27.68 0.69
CA ILE A 332 5.25 27.34 1.11
C ILE A 332 4.86 26.06 0.38
N ARG A 333 4.28 25.10 1.10
CA ARG A 333 3.63 23.95 0.47
C ARG A 333 2.16 24.25 0.36
N ASP A 334 1.65 24.42 -0.86
CA ASP A 334 0.22 24.61 -1.02
C ASP A 334 -0.53 23.32 -0.65
N GLN A 335 -1.38 23.41 0.38
CA GLN A 335 -2.30 22.36 0.79
C GLN A 335 -3.76 22.73 0.55
N ALA A 336 -4.04 23.90 -0.06
CA ALA A 336 -5.37 24.50 -0.16
C ALA A 336 -6.40 23.63 -0.89
N TYR A 337 -5.95 22.62 -1.64
CA TYR A 337 -6.83 21.71 -2.39
C TYR A 337 -7.74 20.82 -1.53
N ARG A 338 -7.56 20.77 -0.20
CA ARG A 338 -8.46 20.01 0.69
C ARG A 338 -9.82 20.67 0.93
N CYS A 339 -10.03 21.90 0.48
CA CYS A 339 -11.04 22.77 1.10
C CYS A 339 -12.39 22.91 0.37
N HIS A 340 -12.68 22.14 -0.69
CA HIS A 340 -14.02 22.16 -1.31
C HIS A 340 -15.02 21.16 -0.70
N GLY A 341 -14.64 20.45 0.36
CA GLY A 341 -15.55 19.63 1.17
C GLY A 341 -15.61 20.11 2.61
N GLN A 342 -16.57 20.99 2.93
CA GLN A 342 -17.25 21.27 4.22
C GLN A 342 -16.55 21.04 5.60
N GLY A 343 -15.22 20.97 5.69
CA GLY A 343 -14.48 20.87 6.96
C GLY A 343 -13.89 22.22 7.38
N THR A 344 -14.22 22.69 8.59
CA THR A 344 -13.81 23.99 9.14
C THR A 344 -12.31 24.12 9.41
N TYR A 345 -11.58 23.03 9.60
CA TYR A 345 -10.17 23.07 10.03
C TYR A 345 -9.16 23.40 8.92
N THR A 346 -9.43 23.07 7.66
CA THR A 346 -8.45 23.26 6.56
C THR A 346 -8.53 24.63 5.89
N ALA A 347 -9.58 25.41 6.14
CA ALA A 347 -9.66 26.81 5.70
C ALA A 347 -8.62 27.70 6.42
N TYR A 348 -8.21 27.33 7.63
CA TYR A 348 -7.26 28.11 8.43
C TYR A 348 -5.83 28.10 7.86
N THR A 349 -5.31 26.95 7.40
CA THR A 349 -3.93 26.86 6.90
C THR A 349 -3.74 27.58 5.57
N ALA A 350 -4.69 27.45 4.64
CA ALA A 350 -4.64 28.20 3.38
C ALA A 350 -4.65 29.72 3.65
N ARG A 351 -5.46 30.17 4.63
CA ARG A 351 -5.52 31.58 5.02
C ARG A 351 -4.21 32.08 5.63
N TRP A 352 -3.43 31.20 6.26
CA TRP A 352 -2.15 31.55 6.88
C TRP A 352 -1.06 31.79 5.84
N ASP A 353 -0.90 30.87 4.89
CA ASP A 353 0.11 30.99 3.82
C ASP A 353 -0.06 32.30 3.03
N TYR A 354 -1.31 32.68 2.72
CA TYR A 354 -1.59 33.95 2.06
C TYR A 354 -1.23 35.17 2.89
N LYS A 355 -1.46 35.16 4.21
CA LYS A 355 -1.05 36.28 5.08
C LYS A 355 0.46 36.46 5.09
N ILE A 356 1.23 35.38 5.10
CA ILE A 356 2.69 35.43 5.02
C ILE A 356 3.13 36.00 3.69
N ILE A 357 2.59 35.51 2.58
CA ILE A 357 2.90 36.04 1.24
C ILE A 357 2.61 37.54 1.17
N ALA A 358 1.42 37.98 1.62
CA ALA A 358 1.05 39.39 1.63
C ALA A 358 2.03 40.23 2.47
N ARG A 359 2.34 39.78 3.69
CA ARG A 359 3.29 40.46 4.58
C ARG A 359 4.67 40.60 3.95
N ILE A 360 5.17 39.55 3.30
CA ILE A 360 6.49 39.58 2.64
C ILE A 360 6.51 40.61 1.52
N ILE A 361 5.48 40.61 0.67
CA ILE A 361 5.34 41.56 -0.45
C ILE A 361 5.24 43.00 0.07
N GLN A 362 4.43 43.22 1.11
CA GLN A 362 4.27 44.52 1.78
C GLN A 362 5.54 45.02 2.47
N THR A 363 6.35 44.12 3.02
CA THR A 363 7.61 44.48 3.69
C THR A 363 8.71 44.89 2.69
N HIS A 364 8.56 44.51 1.41
CA HIS A 364 9.58 44.72 0.38
C HIS A 364 9.03 45.41 -0.89
N PRO A 365 8.31 46.55 -0.78
CA PRO A 365 7.54 47.13 -1.89
C PRO A 365 8.41 47.60 -3.07
N ASN A 366 9.70 47.89 -2.81
CA ASN A 366 10.66 48.40 -3.78
C ASN A 366 11.69 47.35 -4.22
N LYS A 367 11.49 46.09 -3.84
CA LYS A 367 12.41 45.00 -4.17
C LYS A 367 11.90 44.20 -5.36
N ASN A 368 12.81 43.52 -6.05
CA ASN A 368 12.41 42.61 -7.11
C ASN A 368 11.91 41.31 -6.47
N ILE A 369 10.59 41.16 -6.43
CA ILE A 369 9.94 39.96 -5.88
C ILE A 369 9.52 39.05 -7.04
N SER A 370 9.85 37.77 -6.93
CA SER A 370 9.26 36.74 -7.80
C SER A 370 8.74 35.58 -6.97
N VAL A 371 7.73 34.90 -7.51
CA VAL A 371 7.23 33.65 -6.95
C VAL A 371 7.48 32.57 -7.98
N ASP A 372 8.19 31.53 -7.55
CA ASP A 372 8.43 30.35 -8.37
C ASP A 372 7.66 29.17 -7.81
N ILE A 373 7.34 28.21 -8.66
CA ILE A 373 6.63 26.99 -8.34
C ILE A 373 7.47 25.77 -8.70
N LEU A 374 7.47 24.79 -7.81
CA LEU A 374 8.00 23.44 -8.02
C LEU A 374 6.83 22.47 -8.03
N HIS A 375 6.41 22.07 -9.23
CA HIS A 375 5.46 20.97 -9.37
C HIS A 375 6.20 19.65 -9.14
N HIS A 376 5.81 18.89 -8.13
CA HIS A 376 6.41 17.60 -7.83
C HIS A 376 5.35 16.53 -7.60
N PRO A 377 5.41 15.38 -8.28
CA PRO A 377 4.64 14.22 -7.86
C PRO A 377 5.07 13.81 -6.44
N ASN A 378 4.13 13.40 -5.59
CA ASN A 378 4.45 12.84 -4.27
C ASN A 378 5.40 11.63 -4.36
N GLU A 379 5.39 10.98 -5.52
CA GLU A 379 6.17 9.80 -5.82
C GLU A 379 7.64 10.11 -6.11
N GLU A 380 8.02 11.38 -6.33
CA GLU A 380 9.39 11.77 -6.67
C GLU A 380 10.19 12.32 -5.49
N ILE A 381 9.54 12.61 -4.36
CA ILE A 381 10.17 13.20 -3.17
C ILE A 381 10.12 12.22 -1.99
N LEU A 382 11.25 12.09 -1.29
CA LEU A 382 11.36 11.48 0.03
C LEU A 382 11.69 12.51 1.10
N LYS A 383 11.62 12.05 2.34
CA LYS A 383 11.83 12.84 3.55
C LYS A 383 12.91 12.17 4.39
N ILE A 384 13.99 12.90 4.68
CA ILE A 384 15.03 12.46 5.61
C ILE A 384 14.81 13.18 6.93
N GLU A 385 14.49 12.43 7.99
CA GLU A 385 14.37 12.99 9.35
C GLU A 385 15.76 13.26 9.93
N ILE A 386 15.97 14.47 10.44
CA ILE A 386 17.19 14.87 11.15
C ILE A 386 16.84 14.94 12.63
N GLY A 387 17.50 14.08 13.41
CA GLY A 387 17.33 13.99 14.85
C GLY A 387 18.01 15.13 15.60
N GLU A 388 17.73 15.25 16.90
CA GLU A 388 18.22 16.38 17.71
C GLU A 388 19.74 16.46 17.87
N VAL A 389 20.43 15.33 17.67
CA VAL A 389 21.89 15.20 17.81
C VAL A 389 22.60 15.17 16.45
N ASP A 390 21.83 15.13 15.35
CA ASP A 390 22.36 14.93 14.02
C ASP A 390 22.49 16.27 13.28
N SER A 391 23.41 16.31 12.32
CA SER A 391 23.50 17.37 11.33
C SER A 391 23.09 16.82 9.96
N PHE A 392 22.36 17.62 9.19
CA PHE A 392 22.06 17.28 7.82
C PHE A 392 23.34 17.20 6.98
N ASN A 393 23.48 16.14 6.18
CA ASN A 393 24.54 15.98 5.21
C ASN A 393 23.90 15.81 3.83
N ALA A 394 24.17 16.71 2.89
CA ALA A 394 23.63 16.65 1.54
C ALA A 394 24.27 15.56 0.68
N ALA A 395 25.48 15.11 1.03
CA ALA A 395 26.28 14.20 0.23
C ALA A 395 25.54 12.90 -0.04
N GLY A 396 25.33 12.60 -1.32
CA GLY A 396 24.66 11.38 -1.74
C GLY A 396 23.16 11.34 -1.42
N HIS A 397 22.51 12.45 -1.04
CA HIS A 397 21.08 12.49 -0.72
C HIS A 397 20.20 13.16 -1.80
N TYR A 398 20.77 13.97 -2.70
CA TYR A 398 20.05 14.79 -3.70
C TYR A 398 18.88 15.59 -3.10
N PRO A 399 19.15 16.43 -2.09
CA PRO A 399 18.13 17.30 -1.51
C PRO A 399 17.56 18.30 -2.51
N ILE A 400 16.27 18.62 -2.38
CA ILE A 400 15.59 19.58 -3.24
C ILE A 400 16.17 20.97 -3.01
N LEU A 401 16.87 21.49 -4.00
CA LEU A 401 17.48 22.82 -3.98
C LEU A 401 16.38 23.87 -3.96
N ALA A 402 16.36 24.72 -2.94
CA ALA A 402 15.47 25.86 -2.81
C ALA A 402 16.02 27.13 -3.47
N GLY A 403 17.34 27.22 -3.62
CA GLY A 403 18.06 28.36 -4.16
C GLY A 403 19.42 28.51 -3.48
N TYR A 404 19.95 29.73 -3.48
CA TYR A 404 21.21 30.07 -2.82
C TYR A 404 21.01 31.24 -1.87
N ASP A 405 21.77 31.27 -0.78
CA ASP A 405 21.84 32.42 0.10
C ASP A 405 22.78 33.51 -0.44
N GLN A 406 22.94 34.60 0.32
CA GLN A 406 23.80 35.73 -0.04
C GLN A 406 25.29 35.36 -0.12
N SER A 407 25.69 34.25 0.52
CA SER A 407 27.05 33.71 0.50
C SER A 407 27.25 32.67 -0.60
N THR A 408 26.29 32.56 -1.52
CA THR A 408 26.22 31.55 -2.59
C THR A 408 26.23 30.11 -2.09
N CYS A 409 25.85 29.88 -0.83
CA CYS A 409 25.69 28.53 -0.31
C CYS A 409 24.30 28.00 -0.71
N ALA A 410 24.25 26.72 -1.07
CA ALA A 410 23.01 26.05 -1.45
C ALA A 410 22.05 25.94 -0.24
N LEU A 411 20.78 26.28 -0.48
CA LEU A 411 19.69 26.13 0.45
C LEU A 411 18.80 24.97 0.01
N TYR A 412 18.42 24.10 0.94
CA TYR A 412 17.60 22.92 0.67
C TYR A 412 16.25 22.99 1.36
N CYS A 413 15.20 22.52 0.70
CA CYS A 413 13.85 22.47 1.25
C CYS A 413 13.78 21.54 2.47
N ALA A 414 13.37 22.07 3.62
CA ALA A 414 13.13 21.33 4.85
C ALA A 414 11.70 21.54 5.38
N GLU A 415 11.17 20.58 6.11
CA GLU A 415 9.88 20.60 6.78
C GLU A 415 10.09 20.47 8.29
N CYS A 416 9.54 21.41 9.05
CA CYS A 416 9.56 21.36 10.50
C CYS A 416 8.28 20.70 11.00
N ASN A 417 8.40 19.74 11.93
CA ASN A 417 7.27 18.97 12.48
C ASN A 417 6.47 19.77 13.54
N PHE A 418 6.14 21.03 13.25
CA PHE A 418 5.16 21.80 14.01
C PHE A 418 3.78 21.68 13.35
N TYR A 419 2.73 22.05 14.09
CA TYR A 419 1.38 22.17 13.53
C TYR A 419 1.01 23.67 13.46
N PRO A 420 0.78 24.23 12.26
CA PRO A 420 0.85 23.59 10.94
C PRO A 420 2.29 23.23 10.52
N ARG A 421 2.45 22.30 9.58
CA ARG A 421 3.77 21.90 9.05
C ARG A 421 4.35 23.05 8.22
N ILE A 422 5.44 23.63 8.70
CA ILE A 422 6.11 24.78 8.06
C ILE A 422 7.25 24.25 7.18
N ILE A 423 7.35 24.79 5.96
CA ILE A 423 8.49 24.54 5.08
C ILE A 423 9.50 25.68 5.24
N THR A 424 10.77 25.33 5.33
CA THR A 424 11.89 26.26 5.46
C THR A 424 13.08 25.82 4.61
N CYS A 425 14.19 26.55 4.71
CA CYS A 425 15.46 26.25 4.07
C CYS A 425 16.51 25.82 5.10
N VAL A 426 17.37 24.86 4.74
CA VAL A 426 18.56 24.48 5.53
C VAL A 426 19.78 24.37 4.63
N ASN A 427 20.96 24.66 5.15
CA ASN A 427 22.24 24.45 4.47
C ASN A 427 22.78 23.02 4.73
N ASP A 428 23.73 22.56 3.92
CA ASP A 428 24.52 21.38 4.25
C ASP A 428 25.27 21.57 5.59
N GLY A 429 25.33 20.53 6.41
CA GLY A 429 25.89 20.55 7.76
C GLY A 429 24.97 21.15 8.84
N SER A 430 23.76 21.60 8.51
CA SER A 430 22.86 22.23 9.49
C SER A 430 22.34 21.23 10.51
N SER A 431 22.47 21.52 11.80
CA SER A 431 21.85 20.77 12.92
C SER A 431 20.56 21.41 13.44
N ASN A 432 20.16 22.55 12.86
CA ASN A 432 18.94 23.26 13.22
C ASN A 432 18.27 23.77 11.95
N ALA A 433 16.94 23.81 11.96
CA ALA A 433 16.14 24.52 10.99
C ALA A 433 15.57 25.79 11.63
N VAL A 434 15.76 26.93 10.98
CA VAL A 434 15.22 28.24 11.39
C VAL A 434 14.01 28.53 10.51
N PHE A 435 12.89 28.96 11.10
CA PHE A 435 11.67 29.27 10.36
C PHE A 435 10.93 30.43 11.01
N VAL A 436 9.99 31.02 10.29
CA VAL A 436 9.12 32.07 10.81
C VAL A 436 7.77 31.44 11.13
N ASP A 437 7.29 31.61 12.36
CA ASP A 437 6.01 31.07 12.80
C ASP A 437 4.83 31.95 12.37
N GLU A 438 3.65 31.63 12.89
CA GLU A 438 2.42 32.31 12.51
C GLU A 438 2.27 33.74 12.99
N HIS A 439 3.03 34.11 14.01
CA HIS A 439 3.09 35.47 14.54
C HIS A 439 4.10 36.32 13.76
N GLY A 440 5.00 35.68 13.01
CA GLY A 440 6.14 36.35 12.38
C GLY A 440 7.41 36.23 13.20
N GLU A 441 7.41 35.44 14.26
CA GLU A 441 8.56 35.26 15.14
C GLU A 441 9.50 34.20 14.58
N ILE A 442 10.79 34.43 14.73
CA ILE A 442 11.82 33.49 14.29
C ILE A 442 11.92 32.36 15.31
N GLN A 443 11.61 31.15 14.87
CA GLN A 443 11.72 29.92 15.63
C GLN A 443 12.90 29.09 15.12
N THR A 444 13.49 28.30 16.02
CA THR A 444 14.57 27.36 15.70
C THR A 444 14.24 25.98 16.24
N THR A 445 14.44 24.93 15.44
CA THR A 445 14.25 23.54 15.88
C THR A 445 15.46 22.69 15.52
N ARG A 446 15.82 21.78 16.42
CA ARG A 446 16.82 20.72 16.16
C ARG A 446 16.25 19.52 15.42
N LYS A 447 14.92 19.39 15.42
CA LYS A 447 14.22 18.29 14.78
C LYS A 447 13.47 18.80 13.56
N PHE A 448 13.92 18.35 12.39
CA PHE A 448 13.34 18.74 11.10
C PHE A 448 13.51 17.61 10.09
N THR A 449 12.99 17.80 8.88
CA THR A 449 13.06 16.80 7.82
C THR A 449 13.46 17.46 6.52
N VAL A 450 14.45 16.94 5.81
CA VAL A 450 14.87 17.48 4.51
C VAL A 450 14.15 16.75 3.37
N LEU A 451 13.63 17.49 2.40
CA LEU A 451 13.03 16.94 1.19
C LEU A 451 14.15 16.55 0.22
N VAL A 452 14.11 15.33 -0.28
CA VAL A 452 15.14 14.79 -1.18
C VAL A 452 14.52 14.03 -2.35
N LEU A 453 15.25 13.85 -3.45
CA LEU A 453 14.76 13.00 -4.52
C LEU A 453 14.63 11.55 -4.07
N ARG A 454 13.52 10.93 -4.46
CA ARG A 454 13.28 9.50 -4.23
C ARG A 454 14.21 8.62 -5.03
N PHE A 455 14.65 9.07 -6.20
CA PHE A 455 15.46 8.31 -7.14
C PHE A 455 16.77 9.04 -7.42
N ASP A 456 17.81 8.29 -7.82
CA ASP A 456 19.01 8.95 -8.33
C ASP A 456 18.61 9.70 -9.62
N PRO A 457 19.10 10.95 -9.83
CA PRO A 457 18.85 11.68 -11.07
C PRO A 457 19.20 10.89 -12.35
N SER A 458 20.15 9.96 -12.26
CA SER A 458 20.57 9.09 -13.36
C SER A 458 19.61 7.94 -13.65
N ASP A 459 18.76 7.56 -12.69
CA ASP A 459 17.84 6.41 -12.83
C ASP A 459 16.59 6.78 -13.60
N ILE A 460 16.21 8.05 -13.53
CA ILE A 460 15.10 8.59 -14.27
C ILE A 460 15.67 9.05 -15.60
N ILE A 461 15.34 8.34 -16.69
CA ILE A 461 15.53 8.89 -18.03
C ILE A 461 14.85 10.25 -18.00
N ALA A 462 15.65 11.30 -18.21
CA ALA A 462 15.21 12.68 -18.20
C ALA A 462 13.80 12.74 -18.78
N HIS A 463 12.81 13.09 -17.94
CA HIS A 463 11.45 13.26 -18.43
C HIS A 463 11.55 14.17 -19.66
N HIS A 464 10.69 13.96 -20.67
CA HIS A 464 10.67 14.83 -21.85
C HIS A 464 10.54 16.33 -21.51
N THR A 465 10.26 16.63 -20.24
CA THR A 465 10.20 17.96 -19.63
C THR A 465 11.52 18.55 -19.15
N ASN A 466 12.65 17.83 -19.24
CA ASN A 466 13.93 18.28 -18.68
C ASN A 466 14.73 19.21 -19.62
N ASP A 467 14.38 19.29 -20.90
CA ASP A 467 15.01 20.21 -21.88
C ASP A 467 14.25 21.54 -22.02
N PHE A 468 13.31 21.84 -21.12
CA PHE A 468 12.54 23.06 -21.22
C PHE A 468 13.33 24.28 -20.74
N GLU A 469 13.64 25.14 -21.69
CA GLU A 469 13.99 26.55 -21.48
C GLU A 469 13.18 27.16 -20.32
N GLY A 470 13.84 27.87 -19.41
CA GLY A 470 13.22 28.47 -18.23
C GLY A 470 13.31 27.65 -16.92
N ALA A 471 13.88 26.44 -16.94
CA ALA A 471 14.11 25.67 -15.72
C ALA A 471 15.10 26.40 -14.80
N MET A 472 14.75 26.55 -13.52
CA MET A 472 15.60 27.17 -12.50
C MET A 472 15.95 26.18 -11.40
N ASP A 473 17.18 26.25 -10.90
CA ASP A 473 17.68 25.48 -9.76
C ASP A 473 17.30 23.98 -9.80
N PRO A 474 17.71 23.25 -10.86
CA PRO A 474 17.29 21.87 -11.06
C PRO A 474 17.87 20.94 -9.98
N THR A 475 17.01 20.08 -9.45
CA THR A 475 17.37 18.91 -8.64
C THR A 475 16.91 17.66 -9.38
N GLY A 476 17.77 17.11 -10.23
CA GLY A 476 17.42 15.98 -11.10
C GLY A 476 16.27 16.32 -12.04
N PRO A 477 15.13 15.57 -12.05
CA PRO A 477 13.98 15.90 -12.88
C PRO A 477 13.14 17.08 -12.35
N LEU A 478 13.30 17.42 -11.07
CA LEU A 478 12.54 18.50 -10.44
C LEU A 478 13.26 19.83 -10.63
N HIS A 479 12.51 20.87 -10.99
CA HIS A 479 13.07 22.20 -11.21
C HIS A 479 12.00 23.27 -10.99
N TRP A 480 12.44 24.45 -10.57
CA TRP A 480 11.56 25.58 -10.32
C TRP A 480 11.19 26.27 -11.63
N ARG A 481 9.99 26.82 -11.65
CA ARG A 481 9.42 27.56 -12.77
C ARG A 481 8.88 28.88 -12.26
N ARG A 482 9.10 29.96 -13.01
CA ARG A 482 8.60 31.27 -12.60
C ARG A 482 7.08 31.29 -12.75
N LEU A 483 6.38 31.60 -11.67
CA LEU A 483 4.92 31.74 -11.66
C LEU A 483 4.51 33.22 -11.76
N TRP A 484 5.24 34.11 -11.08
CA TRP A 484 4.92 35.53 -10.96
C TRP A 484 6.22 36.35 -10.83
N PRO A 485 6.34 37.58 -11.37
CA PRO A 485 5.29 38.39 -12.04
C PRO A 485 5.03 38.03 -13.50
N ALA A 486 5.99 37.36 -14.15
CA ALA A 486 5.84 36.86 -15.52
C ALA A 486 5.92 35.34 -15.50
N GLU A 487 4.80 34.70 -15.86
CA GLU A 487 4.66 33.25 -15.86
C GLU A 487 5.52 32.59 -16.94
N ASP A 488 6.15 31.47 -16.59
CA ASP A 488 6.79 30.57 -17.55
C ASP A 488 5.73 29.86 -18.41
N PRO A 489 5.74 30.02 -19.75
CA PRO A 489 4.76 29.39 -20.64
C PRO A 489 4.68 27.86 -20.54
N SER A 490 5.77 27.19 -20.09
CA SER A 490 5.81 25.74 -19.92
C SER A 490 4.97 25.23 -18.75
N LEU A 491 4.57 26.10 -17.80
CA LEU A 491 3.76 25.69 -16.65
C LEU A 491 2.43 25.04 -17.04
N GLN A 492 1.80 25.53 -18.11
CA GLN A 492 0.53 24.99 -18.59
C GLN A 492 0.63 23.54 -19.05
N SER A 493 1.76 23.15 -19.65
CA SER A 493 1.97 21.78 -20.15
C SER A 493 2.49 20.84 -19.06
N MET A 494 3.20 21.38 -18.06
CA MET A 494 3.75 20.58 -16.95
C MET A 494 2.71 20.22 -15.89
N MET A 495 1.70 21.05 -15.69
CA MET A 495 0.70 20.86 -14.65
C MET A 495 -0.59 20.26 -15.18
N HIS A 496 -1.31 19.53 -14.34
CA HIS A 496 -2.66 19.10 -14.71
C HIS A 496 -3.56 20.34 -14.87
N LYS A 497 -4.40 20.36 -15.92
CA LYS A 497 -5.28 21.51 -16.26
C LYS A 497 -6.03 22.07 -15.06
N ARG A 498 -6.47 21.19 -14.15
CA ARG A 498 -7.18 21.56 -12.93
C ARG A 498 -6.30 22.37 -11.95
N ASP A 499 -5.06 21.96 -11.75
CA ASP A 499 -4.12 22.60 -10.82
C ASP A 499 -3.64 23.93 -11.39
N TYR A 500 -3.34 23.95 -12.70
CA TYR A 500 -3.02 25.17 -13.43
C TYR A 500 -4.15 26.21 -13.35
N ASN A 501 -5.39 25.79 -13.62
CA ASN A 501 -6.55 26.69 -13.51
C ASN A 501 -6.70 27.26 -12.10
N TYR A 502 -6.45 26.47 -11.06
CA TYR A 502 -6.48 26.95 -9.68
C TYR A 502 -5.45 28.06 -9.45
N LEU A 503 -4.20 27.87 -9.88
CA LEU A 503 -3.15 28.90 -9.78
C LEU A 503 -3.56 30.20 -10.48
N LYS A 504 -4.07 30.08 -11.71
CA LYS A 504 -4.44 31.23 -12.55
C LYS A 504 -5.66 31.98 -12.02
N ILE A 505 -6.65 31.28 -11.46
CA ILE A 505 -7.90 31.89 -10.99
C ILE A 505 -7.73 32.50 -9.59
N TYR A 506 -6.95 31.86 -8.71
CA TYR A 506 -6.90 32.24 -7.30
C TYR A 506 -5.57 32.83 -6.87
N LEU A 507 -4.45 32.15 -7.14
CA LEU A 507 -3.15 32.54 -6.61
C LEU A 507 -2.55 33.75 -7.33
N VAL A 508 -2.49 33.74 -8.67
CA VAL A 508 -1.91 34.86 -9.44
C VAL A 508 -2.65 36.17 -9.16
N PRO A 509 -4.00 36.24 -9.22
CA PRO A 509 -4.72 37.47 -8.89
C PRO A 509 -4.53 37.92 -7.44
N PHE A 510 -4.29 36.98 -6.52
CA PHE A 510 -3.95 37.31 -5.14
C PHE A 510 -2.56 37.97 -5.03
N LEU A 511 -1.55 37.45 -5.72
CA LEU A 511 -0.21 38.03 -5.77
C LEU A 511 -0.23 39.44 -6.37
N ASP A 512 -1.00 39.64 -7.45
CA ASP A 512 -1.17 40.96 -8.08
C ASP A 512 -1.77 41.98 -7.11
N ARG A 513 -2.81 41.59 -6.35
CA ARG A 513 -3.40 42.47 -5.33
C ARG A 513 -2.39 42.83 -4.25
N CYS A 514 -1.64 41.85 -3.73
CA CYS A 514 -0.61 42.12 -2.71
C CYS A 514 0.45 43.10 -3.21
N ALA A 515 0.91 42.95 -4.46
CA ALA A 515 1.89 43.84 -5.06
C ALA A 515 1.33 45.27 -5.27
N GLN A 516 0.08 45.39 -5.69
CA GLN A 516 -0.60 46.69 -5.83
C GLN A 516 -0.77 47.39 -4.48
N ASP A 517 -1.17 46.65 -3.44
CA ASP A 517 -1.36 47.19 -2.09
C ASP A 517 -0.02 47.63 -1.48
N ALA A 518 1.03 46.81 -1.61
CA ALA A 518 2.39 47.17 -1.19
C ALA A 518 2.90 48.44 -1.90
N LYS A 519 2.62 48.58 -3.20
CA LYS A 519 2.96 49.78 -3.95
C LYS A 519 2.19 51.01 -3.44
N ARG A 520 0.88 50.90 -3.21
CA ARG A 520 0.07 52.00 -2.65
C ARG A 520 0.57 52.44 -1.27
N GLU A 521 0.88 51.48 -0.39
CA GLU A 521 1.42 51.77 0.94
C GLU A 521 2.77 52.49 0.88
N SER A 522 3.64 52.11 -0.07
CA SER A 522 4.93 52.79 -0.27
C SER A 522 4.79 54.27 -0.68
N ILE A 523 3.81 54.58 -1.55
CA ILE A 523 3.51 55.96 -1.99
C ILE A 523 2.95 56.78 -0.83
N LEU A 524 1.97 56.23 -0.09
CA LEU A 524 1.42 56.91 1.08
C LEU A 524 2.51 57.19 2.11
N ARG A 525 3.40 56.23 2.39
CA ARG A 525 4.51 56.43 3.32
C ARG A 525 5.46 57.53 2.85
N SER A 526 5.81 57.58 1.56
CA SER A 526 6.66 58.67 1.04
C SER A 526 5.98 60.04 1.12
N ASP A 527 4.67 60.12 0.90
CA ASP A 527 3.93 61.38 0.99
C ASP A 527 3.87 61.89 2.44
N PHE A 528 3.68 60.99 3.41
CA PHE A 528 3.74 61.36 4.83
C PHE A 528 5.13 61.80 5.29
N GLU A 529 6.18 61.15 4.81
CA GLU A 529 7.58 61.53 5.11
C GLU A 529 7.94 62.89 4.52
N ASN A 530 7.42 63.23 3.34
CA ASN A 530 7.63 64.54 2.70
C ASN A 530 6.83 65.68 3.36
N VAL A 531 5.75 65.37 4.09
CA VAL A 531 4.90 66.35 4.78
C VAL A 531 5.32 66.55 6.24
N ALA A 532 6.20 65.69 6.78
CA ALA A 532 6.75 65.89 8.11
C ALA A 532 7.46 67.25 8.18
N PRO A 533 6.95 68.22 8.97
CA PRO A 533 7.49 69.57 8.98
C PRO A 533 8.97 69.52 9.35
N GLU A 534 9.80 70.27 8.63
CA GLU A 534 11.19 70.57 8.98
C GLU A 534 11.25 70.76 10.49
N LYS A 535 11.80 69.77 11.21
CA LYS A 535 12.00 69.89 12.64
C LYS A 535 12.86 71.13 12.84
N GLN A 536 12.26 72.20 13.37
CA GLN A 536 13.00 73.27 14.01
C GLN A 536 14.02 72.62 14.94
N GLU A 537 15.29 72.98 14.76
CA GLU A 537 16.41 72.47 15.54
C GLU A 537 16.04 72.48 17.02
N PRO A 538 16.01 71.33 17.69
CA PRO A 538 15.71 71.28 19.10
C PRO A 538 16.90 71.89 19.85
N ASN A 539 16.65 73.01 20.54
CA ASN A 539 17.57 73.55 21.51
C ASN A 539 17.98 72.45 22.50
N ASP A 540 19.29 72.30 22.66
CA ASP A 540 19.97 71.37 23.54
C ASP A 540 19.43 71.43 24.98
N THR A 541 18.54 70.52 25.38
CA THR A 541 18.57 69.95 26.74
C THR A 541 17.71 68.69 26.85
N GLU A 542 18.29 67.67 27.50
CA GLU A 542 17.69 66.44 28.03
C GLU A 542 17.45 65.26 27.08
N ALA A 543 18.41 64.33 27.19
CA ALA A 543 18.37 62.96 26.74
C ALA A 543 17.32 62.12 27.49
N SER A 544 16.66 61.20 26.78
CA SER A 544 16.56 59.77 27.16
C SER A 544 15.60 59.00 26.26
N SER A 545 16.12 57.91 25.70
CA SER A 545 15.44 56.64 25.39
C SER A 545 14.27 56.62 24.40
N ILE A 546 14.56 56.55 23.10
CA ILE A 546 13.78 55.75 22.14
C ILE A 546 14.75 55.15 21.09
N GLU A 547 15.33 53.99 21.40
CA GLU A 547 15.83 53.04 20.41
C GLU A 547 15.00 51.76 20.56
N ASN A 548 14.24 51.38 19.53
CA ASN A 548 13.94 49.99 19.14
C ASN A 548 12.81 49.94 18.10
N PHE A 549 13.14 50.04 16.81
CA PHE A 549 12.39 49.43 15.69
C PHE A 549 13.28 49.27 14.44
N GLN A 550 14.54 48.87 14.62
CA GLN A 550 15.44 48.47 13.54
C GLN A 550 15.86 47.01 13.73
N CYS A 551 14.95 46.07 13.49
CA CYS A 551 15.26 44.63 13.44
C CYS A 551 14.41 43.93 12.37
N LEU A 552 14.61 44.29 11.09
CA LEU A 552 14.21 43.46 9.94
C LEU A 552 15.33 43.35 8.88
N GLY A 553 16.51 43.90 9.15
CA GLY A 553 17.69 43.75 8.30
C GLY A 553 18.65 42.72 8.91
N ALA A 554 18.86 41.61 8.21
CA ALA A 554 19.74 40.48 8.55
C ALA A 554 19.12 39.38 9.45
N LEU A 555 18.61 38.32 8.79
CA LEU A 555 18.60 36.98 9.39
C LEU A 555 20.05 36.58 9.69
N PRO A 556 20.41 36.15 10.91
CA PRO A 556 21.79 35.90 11.27
C PRO A 556 22.22 34.50 10.79
N PHE A 557 22.51 34.35 9.49
CA PHE A 557 23.25 33.19 8.99
C PHE A 557 24.75 33.48 9.04
N ALA A 558 25.31 33.57 10.26
CA ALA A 558 26.74 33.37 10.54
C ALA A 558 27.04 33.62 12.02
N LYS A 559 27.16 32.53 12.81
CA LYS A 559 28.20 32.27 13.83
C LYS A 559 27.69 31.21 14.81
N ASN A 560 28.08 29.96 14.56
CA ASN A 560 28.15 28.95 15.61
C ASN A 560 29.18 29.40 16.65
N ARG A 561 28.71 29.91 17.80
CA ARG A 561 29.51 30.01 19.02
C ARG A 561 28.89 29.12 20.09
N THR A 562 29.73 28.23 20.60
CA THR A 562 29.57 27.46 21.82
C THR A 562 29.15 28.35 22.99
N ALA A 563 28.11 27.94 23.73
CA ALA A 563 27.83 28.49 25.05
C ALA A 563 27.25 27.45 26.00
N ARG A 564 27.64 27.67 27.25
CA ARG A 564 27.65 26.83 28.44
C ARG A 564 26.29 26.84 29.13
N THR A 565 26.05 25.81 29.93
CA THR A 565 24.92 25.61 30.85
C THR A 565 24.78 26.69 31.92
N VAL A 566 23.53 26.99 32.28
CA VAL A 566 22.91 27.46 33.57
C VAL A 566 21.59 28.17 33.16
N GLY A 567 20.42 28.05 33.77
CA GLY A 567 19.91 27.39 34.97
C GLY A 567 18.39 27.55 34.96
N LYS A 568 17.70 26.72 35.75
CA LYS A 568 16.24 26.66 35.90
C LYS A 568 15.64 27.98 36.37
N GLU A 569 14.42 28.28 35.92
CA GLU A 569 13.37 28.82 36.79
C GLU A 569 11.97 28.53 36.21
N GLU A 570 11.09 28.09 37.09
CA GLU A 570 9.67 27.77 36.89
C GLU A 570 8.79 29.02 37.07
N MET A 571 7.49 28.85 36.79
CA MET A 571 6.30 29.72 37.02
C MET A 571 5.74 30.35 35.75
N SER A 572 4.43 30.47 35.54
CA SER A 572 3.23 29.92 36.18
C SER A 572 2.07 30.25 35.22
N ASN A 573 0.99 29.47 35.32
CA ASN A 573 -0.27 29.66 34.59
C ASN A 573 -0.83 31.08 34.70
N ASP A 574 -1.50 31.54 33.64
CA ASP A 574 -2.75 32.30 33.78
C ASP A 574 -3.66 32.11 32.56
N GLU A 575 -4.92 31.77 32.85
CA GLU A 575 -6.05 31.63 31.93
C GLU A 575 -6.53 33.01 31.45
N LEU A 576 -6.84 33.15 30.15
CA LEU A 576 -7.65 34.28 29.67
C LEU A 576 -8.68 33.82 28.62
N HIS A 577 -9.93 33.97 29.03
CA HIS A 577 -11.14 33.92 28.18
C HIS A 577 -11.14 35.06 27.15
N GLY A 578 -11.46 34.73 25.89
CA GLY A 578 -11.69 35.71 24.82
C GLY A 578 -12.89 35.34 23.95
N LYS A 579 -13.94 36.16 24.03
CA LYS A 579 -15.19 36.13 23.24
C LYS A 579 -14.93 36.15 21.73
N ALA A 580 -15.62 35.29 20.99
CA ALA A 580 -15.72 35.36 19.53
C ALA A 580 -16.89 36.27 19.10
N MET A 581 -16.62 37.22 18.19
CA MET A 581 -17.63 37.96 17.44
C MET A 581 -17.98 37.21 16.15
N ASN A 582 -19.28 37.06 15.89
CA ASN A 582 -19.83 36.51 14.65
C ASN A 582 -20.00 37.64 13.63
N GLU A 583 -19.41 37.49 12.44
CA GLU A 583 -19.83 38.21 11.24
C GLU A 583 -20.36 37.18 10.23
N GLU A 584 -21.66 37.27 9.95
CA GLU A 584 -22.34 36.56 8.87
C GLU A 584 -22.10 37.29 7.55
N CYS A 585 -21.59 36.57 6.54
CA CYS A 585 -21.66 37.02 5.15
C CYS A 585 -22.25 35.88 4.31
N GLY A 586 -23.50 36.08 3.88
CA GLY A 586 -24.27 35.10 3.12
C GLY A 586 -23.79 34.99 1.68
N ASN A 587 -23.84 33.77 1.13
CA ASN A 587 -23.68 33.54 -0.31
C ASN A 587 -24.66 32.47 -0.80
N LYS A 588 -25.40 32.83 -1.86
CA LYS A 588 -26.33 32.00 -2.62
C LYS A 588 -25.57 30.96 -3.45
N LEU A 589 -26.00 29.70 -3.37
CA LEU A 589 -25.52 28.60 -4.22
C LEU A 589 -26.30 28.54 -5.54
N TYR A 590 -25.56 28.40 -6.64
CA TYR A 590 -26.05 27.84 -7.90
C TYR A 590 -25.71 26.34 -7.93
N CYS A 591 -26.72 25.50 -8.15
CA CYS A 591 -26.57 24.07 -8.42
C CYS A 591 -26.59 23.83 -9.94
N GLY A 592 -25.61 23.09 -10.45
CA GLY A 592 -25.64 22.56 -11.81
C GLY A 592 -24.50 21.57 -12.06
N GLU A 593 -24.88 20.36 -12.48
CA GLU A 593 -24.06 19.34 -13.16
C GLU A 593 -23.06 18.52 -12.32
N LYS A 594 -23.58 17.44 -11.72
CA LYS A 594 -22.84 16.21 -11.41
C LYS A 594 -23.42 15.13 -12.30
N ASP A 595 -22.63 14.55 -13.21
CA ASP A 595 -22.77 13.14 -13.67
C ASP A 595 -21.77 12.73 -14.77
N ILE A 596 -20.90 13.62 -15.26
CA ILE A 596 -19.93 13.26 -16.32
C ILE A 596 -18.62 12.64 -15.76
N TYR A 597 -18.33 12.80 -14.46
CA TYR A 597 -17.01 12.51 -13.88
C TYR A 597 -16.76 11.04 -13.47
N GLY A 598 -17.80 10.20 -13.39
CA GLY A 598 -17.66 8.80 -12.98
C GLY A 598 -17.02 7.89 -14.04
N ASN A 599 -17.31 8.15 -15.33
CA ASN A 599 -16.94 7.23 -16.41
C ASN A 599 -15.44 7.27 -16.78
N VAL A 600 -14.78 8.43 -16.66
CA VAL A 600 -13.34 8.57 -16.99
C VAL A 600 -12.45 7.87 -15.96
N LEU A 601 -12.82 7.93 -14.68
CA LEU A 601 -12.11 7.24 -13.60
C LEU A 601 -12.31 5.71 -13.66
N LEU A 602 -13.48 5.26 -14.13
CA LEU A 602 -13.78 3.85 -14.33
C LEU A 602 -12.96 3.25 -15.48
N GLN A 603 -12.82 3.97 -16.59
CA GLN A 603 -12.06 3.52 -17.75
C GLN A 603 -10.56 3.34 -17.43
N CYS A 604 -9.93 4.28 -16.72
CA CYS A 604 -8.52 4.16 -16.34
C CYS A 604 -8.24 3.03 -15.32
N ALA A 605 -9.23 2.68 -14.49
CA ALA A 605 -9.13 1.58 -13.52
C ALA A 605 -9.28 0.21 -14.20
N ILE A 606 -10.17 0.09 -15.19
CA ILE A 606 -10.35 -1.11 -16.01
C ILE A 606 -9.06 -1.40 -16.79
N GLU A 607 -8.50 -0.40 -17.49
CA GLU A 607 -7.26 -0.56 -18.27
C GLU A 607 -6.04 -0.93 -17.40
N SER A 608 -6.00 -0.49 -16.14
CA SER A 608 -4.92 -0.86 -15.19
C SER A 608 -5.08 -2.27 -14.63
N ALA A 609 -6.31 -2.73 -14.40
CA ALA A 609 -6.60 -4.09 -13.95
C ALA A 609 -6.36 -5.10 -15.09
N GLU A 610 -6.75 -4.76 -16.32
CA GLU A 610 -6.49 -5.54 -17.52
C GLU A 610 -4.99 -5.73 -17.76
N GLY A 611 -4.16 -4.68 -17.63
CA GLY A 611 -2.71 -4.81 -17.79
C GLY A 611 -2.01 -5.68 -16.73
N ILE A 612 -2.56 -5.77 -15.51
CA ILE A 612 -2.05 -6.68 -14.46
C ILE A 612 -2.51 -8.10 -14.74
N MET A 613 -3.76 -8.29 -15.16
CA MET A 613 -4.33 -9.58 -15.51
C MET A 613 -3.70 -10.17 -16.77
N GLU A 614 -3.37 -9.36 -17.77
CA GLU A 614 -2.69 -9.75 -19.00
C GLU A 614 -1.24 -10.16 -18.71
N ALA A 615 -0.50 -9.42 -17.86
CA ALA A 615 0.85 -9.83 -17.44
C ALA A 615 0.86 -11.16 -16.63
N LEU A 616 -0.20 -11.40 -15.84
CA LEU A 616 -0.41 -12.68 -15.15
C LEU A 616 -0.84 -13.79 -16.13
N SER A 617 -1.64 -13.46 -17.14
CA SER A 617 -2.10 -14.36 -18.19
C SER A 617 -0.95 -14.77 -19.12
N GLU A 618 -0.09 -13.85 -19.57
CA GLU A 618 1.12 -14.15 -20.35
C GLU A 618 2.08 -15.07 -19.57
N SER A 619 2.20 -14.87 -18.25
CA SER A 619 2.97 -15.75 -17.37
C SER A 619 2.36 -17.15 -17.23
N LEU A 620 1.03 -17.25 -17.31
CA LEU A 620 0.27 -18.50 -17.30
C LEU A 620 0.26 -19.20 -18.67
N GLU A 621 0.23 -18.46 -19.77
CA GLU A 621 0.29 -18.98 -21.14
C GLU A 621 1.70 -19.50 -21.48
N LEU A 622 2.76 -18.88 -20.95
CA LEU A 622 4.12 -19.44 -20.98
C LEU A 622 4.21 -20.81 -20.27
N ARG A 623 3.30 -21.11 -19.31
CA ARG A 623 3.16 -22.46 -18.72
C ARG A 623 2.29 -23.41 -19.57
N GLN A 624 1.39 -22.89 -20.40
CA GLN A 624 0.48 -23.72 -21.22
C GLN A 624 1.02 -24.01 -22.63
N GLY A 625 1.89 -23.15 -23.19
CA GLY A 625 2.50 -23.32 -24.51
C GLY A 625 3.43 -24.53 -24.65
N TRP A 626 3.80 -25.19 -23.55
CA TRP A 626 4.53 -26.46 -23.57
C TRP A 626 3.63 -27.70 -23.74
N ASN A 627 2.31 -27.55 -23.68
CA ASN A 627 1.36 -28.68 -23.64
C ASN A 627 0.57 -28.94 -24.92
N ASN A 628 0.70 -28.12 -25.97
CA ASN A 628 0.00 -28.34 -27.23
C ASN A 628 0.97 -28.74 -28.34
N GLY A 629 1.25 -30.04 -28.42
CA GLY A 629 1.65 -30.71 -29.67
C GLY A 629 0.42 -31.40 -30.26
N ASP A 630 0.11 -31.06 -31.50
CA ASP A 630 -0.95 -31.61 -32.34
C ASP A 630 -1.03 -33.14 -32.33
N TYR A 631 -2.25 -33.71 -32.35
CA TYR A 631 -2.82 -34.31 -33.57
C TYR A 631 -4.23 -34.90 -33.35
N THR A 632 -4.90 -34.99 -34.49
CA THR A 632 -6.29 -35.31 -34.85
C THR A 632 -6.84 -36.70 -34.51
N SER A 633 -8.18 -36.77 -34.45
CA SER A 633 -9.07 -37.85 -34.93
C SER A 633 -8.93 -39.28 -34.36
N SER A 634 -9.96 -39.73 -33.62
CA SER A 634 -10.67 -40.99 -33.91
C SER A 634 -11.91 -41.20 -33.04
N ARG A 635 -12.75 -42.12 -33.53
CA ARG A 635 -14.20 -42.27 -33.42
C ARG A 635 -14.52 -43.57 -32.66
N VAL A 636 -15.71 -43.65 -32.03
CA VAL A 636 -16.42 -44.88 -31.54
C VAL A 636 -15.81 -45.50 -30.25
N THR A 637 -16.52 -45.93 -29.19
CA THR A 637 -17.80 -46.66 -29.07
C THR A 637 -18.46 -46.40 -27.70
N GLN A 638 -19.79 -46.34 -27.66
CA GLN A 638 -20.61 -46.52 -26.45
C GLN A 638 -20.55 -47.99 -26.00
N VAL A 639 -20.36 -48.24 -24.71
CA VAL A 639 -20.74 -49.51 -24.05
C VAL A 639 -21.50 -49.17 -22.78
N ASN A 640 -22.70 -49.74 -22.70
CA ASN A 640 -23.62 -49.71 -21.56
C ASN A 640 -23.10 -50.60 -20.43
N GLU A 641 -23.19 -50.13 -19.18
CA GLU A 641 -23.22 -51.00 -18.01
C GLU A 641 -24.45 -50.64 -17.18
N ALA A 642 -25.38 -51.59 -17.12
CA ALA A 642 -26.55 -51.58 -16.24
C ALA A 642 -26.55 -52.89 -15.46
N ASN A 643 -26.93 -52.76 -14.19
CA ASN A 643 -27.49 -53.77 -13.28
C ASN A 643 -26.57 -54.89 -12.74
N GLU A 644 -26.14 -54.70 -11.49
CA GLU A 644 -26.06 -55.79 -10.51
C GLU A 644 -26.77 -55.37 -9.22
N ASP A 645 -28.01 -55.84 -9.05
CA ASP A 645 -28.71 -55.84 -7.77
C ASP A 645 -28.44 -57.17 -7.04
N ARG A 646 -27.98 -57.03 -5.79
CA ARG A 646 -27.78 -58.11 -4.82
C ARG A 646 -29.09 -58.41 -4.09
N ALA A 647 -29.39 -59.69 -3.94
CA ALA A 647 -30.27 -60.21 -2.89
C ALA A 647 -29.44 -61.04 -1.91
N ILE A 648 -29.29 -60.62 -0.66
CA ILE A 648 -29.02 -61.53 0.47
C ILE A 648 -29.82 -61.10 1.70
N SER A 649 -30.44 -62.14 2.25
CA SER A 649 -31.40 -62.26 3.35
C SER A 649 -30.96 -61.69 4.70
N ALA A 650 -32.00 -61.34 5.48
CA ALA A 650 -32.00 -60.78 6.81
C ALA A 650 -31.51 -61.74 7.92
N VAL A 651 -30.99 -61.15 9.00
CA VAL A 651 -30.86 -61.71 10.35
C VAL A 651 -31.37 -60.64 11.34
N PRO A 652 -32.23 -60.96 12.31
CA PRO A 652 -32.78 -60.00 13.27
C PRO A 652 -31.98 -59.97 14.58
N VAL A 653 -31.81 -58.78 15.15
CA VAL A 653 -31.28 -58.53 16.51
C VAL A 653 -32.11 -57.37 17.12
N PRO A 654 -32.39 -57.39 18.45
CA PRO A 654 -33.67 -56.98 19.00
C PRO A 654 -33.73 -55.55 19.56
N ASP A 655 -34.96 -55.19 19.91
CA ASP A 655 -35.44 -53.94 20.49
C ASP A 655 -34.60 -53.36 21.63
N ALA A 656 -34.40 -52.04 21.58
CA ALA A 656 -34.04 -51.22 22.72
C ALA A 656 -34.86 -49.92 22.70
N ASP A 657 -35.37 -49.58 23.88
CA ASP A 657 -36.33 -48.54 24.23
C ASP A 657 -36.12 -47.16 23.61
N VAL A 658 -37.24 -46.54 23.20
CA VAL A 658 -37.37 -45.11 22.94
C VAL A 658 -38.48 -44.57 23.84
N SER A 659 -38.09 -43.88 24.90
CA SER A 659 -38.95 -42.94 25.63
C SER A 659 -38.33 -41.54 25.57
N GLU A 660 -39.21 -40.55 25.40
CA GLU A 660 -39.00 -39.10 25.59
C GLU A 660 -38.44 -38.27 24.43
N ALA A 661 -39.35 -37.66 23.66
CA ALA A 661 -39.28 -36.26 23.25
C ALA A 661 -40.65 -35.81 22.69
N LYS A 662 -41.58 -35.41 23.58
CA LYS A 662 -42.74 -34.59 23.22
C LYS A 662 -42.49 -33.18 23.73
N GLY A 663 -42.31 -32.25 22.80
CA GLY A 663 -42.25 -30.82 23.07
C GLY A 663 -41.86 -30.08 21.79
N ASN A 664 -42.68 -29.10 21.40
CA ASN A 664 -42.47 -28.10 20.33
C ASN A 664 -43.32 -28.25 19.04
N GLU A 665 -44.60 -28.60 19.16
CA GLU A 665 -45.57 -28.39 18.07
C GLU A 665 -46.23 -26.99 18.12
N GLU A 666 -46.22 -26.31 19.27
CA GLU A 666 -46.89 -24.99 19.43
C GLU A 666 -46.13 -23.81 18.79
N ASP A 667 -44.86 -23.98 18.40
CA ASP A 667 -44.04 -22.88 17.85
C ASP A 667 -44.18 -22.73 16.32
N PHE A 668 -44.70 -23.77 15.64
CA PHE A 668 -44.78 -23.79 14.18
C PHE A 668 -45.95 -22.96 13.63
N ASP A 669 -47.09 -22.97 14.32
CA ASP A 669 -48.26 -22.17 13.91
C ASP A 669 -48.08 -20.67 14.21
N SER A 670 -47.32 -20.33 15.26
CA SER A 670 -46.87 -18.97 15.55
C SER A 670 -45.98 -18.42 14.41
N LEU A 671 -45.06 -19.24 13.90
CA LEU A 671 -44.18 -18.87 12.80
C LEU A 671 -44.93 -18.71 11.48
N LYS A 672 -45.90 -19.59 11.21
CA LYS A 672 -46.74 -19.53 10.00
C LYS A 672 -47.61 -18.27 9.97
N THR A 673 -48.14 -17.86 11.12
CA THR A 673 -48.94 -16.63 11.26
C THR A 673 -48.09 -15.37 11.05
N LYS A 674 -46.84 -15.36 11.56
CA LYS A 674 -45.89 -14.25 11.33
C LYS A 674 -45.46 -14.12 9.87
N ASN A 675 -45.25 -15.23 9.16
CA ASN A 675 -44.91 -15.20 7.74
C ASN A 675 -46.05 -14.66 6.87
N ARG A 676 -47.30 -15.05 7.17
CA ARG A 676 -48.48 -14.52 6.46
C ARG A 676 -48.65 -13.01 6.64
N LEU A 677 -48.41 -12.50 7.85
CA LEU A 677 -48.45 -11.06 8.13
C LEU A 677 -47.35 -10.28 7.39
N LEU A 678 -46.20 -10.92 7.17
CA LEU A 678 -45.08 -10.32 6.44
C LEU A 678 -45.38 -10.23 4.94
N GLU A 679 -45.96 -11.28 4.36
CA GLU A 679 -46.38 -11.32 2.95
C GLU A 679 -47.45 -10.26 2.65
N GLU A 680 -48.43 -10.07 3.55
CA GLU A 680 -49.45 -9.02 3.42
C GLU A 680 -48.84 -7.60 3.47
N LYS A 681 -47.83 -7.37 4.31
CA LYS A 681 -47.12 -6.08 4.36
C LYS A 681 -46.30 -5.79 3.11
N ILE A 682 -45.65 -6.81 2.55
CA ILE A 682 -44.88 -6.69 1.31
C ILE A 682 -45.83 -6.35 0.14
N ALA A 683 -46.95 -7.07 0.02
CA ALA A 683 -47.94 -6.81 -1.02
C ALA A 683 -48.53 -5.39 -0.94
N ARG A 684 -48.74 -4.86 0.27
CA ARG A 684 -49.22 -3.49 0.49
C ARG A 684 -48.20 -2.43 0.06
N LEU A 685 -46.93 -2.62 0.40
CA LEU A 685 -45.84 -1.72 -0.01
C LEU A 685 -45.63 -1.74 -1.53
N GLU A 686 -45.78 -2.89 -2.18
CA GLU A 686 -45.70 -3.00 -3.65
C GLU A 686 -46.89 -2.34 -4.37
N ALA A 687 -48.05 -2.22 -3.71
CA ALA A 687 -49.18 -1.46 -4.22
C ALA A 687 -48.93 0.05 -4.10
N GLU A 688 -48.46 0.53 -2.94
CA GLU A 688 -48.10 1.95 -2.74
C GLU A 688 -46.98 2.41 -3.68
N LEU A 689 -45.98 1.55 -3.93
CA LEU A 689 -44.91 1.82 -4.91
C LEU A 689 -45.41 1.88 -6.36
N ARG A 690 -46.50 1.19 -6.68
CA ARG A 690 -47.12 1.25 -8.02
C ARG A 690 -47.91 2.54 -8.20
N ASP A 691 -48.64 2.98 -7.18
CA ASP A 691 -49.35 4.27 -7.19
C ASP A 691 -48.39 5.45 -7.26
N LEU A 692 -47.23 5.40 -6.58
CA LEU A 692 -46.22 6.47 -6.65
C LEU A 692 -45.48 6.54 -8.01
N ARG A 693 -45.61 5.50 -8.84
CA ARG A 693 -44.98 5.43 -10.17
C ARG A 693 -45.92 5.86 -11.30
N GLN A 694 -47.23 5.92 -11.04
CA GLN A 694 -48.24 6.48 -11.93
C GLN A 694 -48.41 7.97 -11.63
#